data_AF-A0A7M5XIG5-F1
#
_entry.id   AF-A0A7M5XIG5-F1
#
_cell.length_a   1.000
_cell.length_b   1.000
_cell.length_c   1.000
_cell.angle_alpha   90.00
_cell.angle_beta   90.00
_cell.angle_gamma   90.00
#
_symmetry.space_group_name_H-M   'P 1'
#
loop_
_entity.id
_entity.type
_entity.pdbx_description
1 polymer ?
#
loop_
_entity_poly.entity_id
_entity_poly.type
_entity_poly.pdbx_seq_one_letter_code
_entity_poly.pdbx_strand_id
1 'polypeptide(L)'
;MNIIFGKIISMILTFLIIWNVWILMTQKDDQKKPSEKDIFIDRFDEFLAQQDHDKKNIMNGRQGKLDSRVGSIGKNTFLDSTHLKRGYINVYYYIDICHNYDNYATKWNILFPEFPAKAELQENFYDERIVNSERVSRRMIAFLQPDLTENYSFRIESQTGCEVRIIEGPYFGKERHYDTFMLQFGLYKGQLQAEKNTNKPGKVYTVTSHEILLQKGKKYLIDVLHALPGKGFLRLKWKCKKEEHYMKIDPSLLTTLYSKPKVTDILPNVKYDVRVTEKSELLAKDRRLMFHQLQNIEQKMVKECEYWASYIPDRFPPDHGVAYVVVDKVYPKDVLIEHHDPRGYYDLYIDEKTAMKVAKKFMGTLSSEYKLKHIVHIEENKETKQLKRYFIEVDVNKHGSEALYRYSGWIIVKEDESSEICQPRGYKWKRDEKIYLITPVKNQARWVRFMIKHLNDIMAHTNERHIHLILYDFGSTDANLKEILQQATFEHSYMRNEQKFSKVIGLNRAVSSIQEEDPIIFILDLQLQLPIFLFDYIRKHTFREKTVYVPILLRLGCGEHTAFTKLTDQSIWQEIGYGMIALFKSDWLKIGGMNETRFSQKWGGEDWEFVDRVLINKMEVIHHRLPGYYHIYHSNKNTWDGTKN
;
A
#
# COMPACT_ATOMS: atom_id res chain seq x y z
N MET A 1 -40.56 -34.39 66.98
CA MET A 1 -40.69 -33.13 66.23
C MET A 1 -39.37 -32.55 65.70
N ASN A 2 -38.21 -32.78 66.33
CA ASN A 2 -36.93 -32.19 65.87
C ASN A 2 -36.19 -32.95 64.75
N ILE A 3 -36.63 -34.17 64.37
CA ILE A 3 -36.02 -34.94 63.27
C ILE A 3 -36.70 -34.64 61.91
N ILE A 4 -37.95 -34.18 61.93
CA ILE A 4 -38.71 -33.81 60.73
C ILE A 4 -38.33 -32.39 60.26
N PHE A 5 -38.05 -31.48 61.19
CA PHE A 5 -37.64 -30.11 60.88
C PHE A 5 -36.26 -30.04 60.20
N GLY A 6 -35.30 -30.87 60.62
CA GLY A 6 -33.97 -30.94 60.00
C GLY A 6 -33.98 -31.51 58.57
N LYS A 7 -34.88 -32.46 58.28
CA LYS A 7 -35.06 -33.00 56.92
C LYS A 7 -35.74 -32.01 55.98
N ILE A 8 -36.70 -31.22 56.47
CA ILE A 8 -37.38 -30.17 55.68
C ILE A 8 -36.41 -29.01 55.37
N ILE A 9 -35.57 -28.59 56.32
CA ILE A 9 -34.56 -27.53 56.08
C ILE A 9 -33.47 -28.02 55.11
N SER A 10 -33.02 -29.27 55.21
CA SER A 10 -32.07 -29.87 54.26
C SER A 10 -32.67 -29.99 52.85
N MET A 11 -33.94 -30.37 52.73
CA MET A 11 -34.63 -30.47 51.44
C MET A 11 -34.86 -29.08 50.80
N ILE A 12 -35.15 -28.05 51.60
CA ILE A 12 -35.28 -26.66 51.13
C ILE A 12 -33.93 -26.07 50.72
N LEU A 13 -32.84 -26.34 51.47
CA LEU A 13 -31.50 -25.92 51.05
C LEU A 13 -31.04 -26.63 49.77
N THR A 14 -31.36 -27.91 49.62
CA THR A 14 -31.03 -28.68 48.41
C THR A 14 -31.84 -28.17 47.21
N PHE A 15 -33.12 -27.84 47.41
CA PHE A 15 -33.95 -27.19 46.39
C PHE A 15 -33.45 -25.78 46.04
N LEU A 16 -33.02 -24.98 47.01
CA LEU A 16 -32.44 -23.65 46.76
C LEU A 16 -31.09 -23.74 46.04
N ILE A 17 -30.26 -24.75 46.31
CA ILE A 17 -29.00 -24.98 45.60
C ILE A 17 -29.29 -25.45 44.18
N ILE A 18 -30.22 -26.39 43.97
CA ILE A 18 -30.61 -26.86 42.64
C ILE A 18 -31.32 -25.75 41.86
N TRP A 19 -32.12 -24.90 42.50
CA TRP A 19 -32.78 -23.75 41.88
C TRP A 19 -31.78 -22.65 41.53
N ASN A 20 -30.78 -22.36 42.38
CA ASN A 20 -29.72 -21.42 42.05
C ASN A 20 -28.77 -21.97 40.98
N VAL A 21 -28.49 -23.29 40.97
CA VAL A 21 -27.73 -23.95 39.90
C VAL A 21 -28.55 -24.00 38.61
N TRP A 22 -29.87 -24.20 38.67
CA TRP A 22 -30.75 -24.14 37.51
C TRP A 22 -30.89 -22.70 36.99
N ILE A 23 -30.98 -21.68 37.86
CA ILE A 23 -30.90 -20.25 37.47
C ILE A 23 -29.52 -19.94 36.87
N LEU A 24 -28.42 -20.45 37.42
CA LEU A 24 -27.07 -20.30 36.83
C LEU A 24 -26.91 -21.08 35.50
N MET A 25 -27.67 -22.16 35.29
CA MET A 25 -27.68 -22.91 34.03
C MET A 25 -28.70 -22.35 33.01
N THR A 26 -29.72 -21.59 33.44
CA THR A 26 -30.76 -20.97 32.60
C THR A 26 -30.56 -19.46 32.40
N GLN A 27 -29.62 -18.83 33.12
CA GLN A 27 -29.06 -17.50 32.81
C GLN A 27 -27.82 -17.56 31.91
N LYS A 28 -27.54 -18.72 31.29
CA LYS A 28 -26.83 -18.71 30.00
C LYS A 28 -27.85 -18.31 28.94
N ASP A 29 -28.05 -17.00 28.84
CA ASP A 29 -28.64 -16.38 27.67
C ASP A 29 -28.03 -16.98 26.41
N ASP A 30 -28.92 -17.29 25.47
CA ASP A 30 -28.70 -17.53 24.05
C ASP A 30 -27.90 -16.37 23.41
N GLN A 31 -26.63 -16.25 23.74
CA GLN A 31 -25.66 -15.81 22.75
C GLN A 31 -25.38 -17.02 21.86
N LYS A 32 -26.27 -17.24 20.88
CA LYS A 32 -25.79 -17.74 19.59
C LYS A 32 -24.56 -16.89 19.28
N LYS A 33 -23.37 -17.51 19.25
CA LYS A 33 -22.25 -16.88 18.55
C LYS A 33 -22.83 -16.46 17.20
N PRO A 34 -22.86 -15.15 16.88
CA PRO A 34 -23.39 -14.73 15.60
C PRO A 34 -22.68 -15.57 14.55
N SER A 35 -23.45 -16.21 13.66
CA SER A 35 -22.82 -16.93 12.57
C SER A 35 -21.92 -15.95 11.82
N GLU A 36 -20.87 -16.40 11.13
CA GLU A 36 -20.02 -15.48 10.36
C GLU A 36 -20.84 -14.57 9.43
N LYS A 37 -22.01 -15.05 9.00
CA LYS A 37 -23.02 -14.30 8.26
C LYS A 37 -23.67 -13.16 9.06
N ASP A 38 -23.96 -13.35 10.35
CA ASP A 38 -24.60 -12.34 11.20
C ASP A 38 -23.62 -11.23 11.59
N ILE A 39 -22.35 -11.58 11.86
CA ILE A 39 -21.26 -10.60 12.07
C ILE A 39 -21.02 -9.75 10.81
N PHE A 40 -21.18 -10.37 9.64
CA PHE A 40 -21.00 -9.71 8.35
C PHE A 40 -22.14 -8.73 8.04
N ILE A 41 -23.39 -9.07 8.37
CA ILE A 41 -24.55 -8.20 8.16
C ILE A 41 -24.46 -6.93 9.03
N ASP A 42 -24.10 -7.07 10.32
CA ASP A 42 -23.97 -5.91 11.22
C ASP A 42 -22.88 -4.92 10.75
N ARG A 43 -21.76 -5.42 10.20
CA ARG A 43 -20.69 -4.58 9.64
C ARG A 43 -21.07 -3.90 8.32
N PHE A 44 -21.99 -4.50 7.56
CA PHE A 44 -22.49 -3.94 6.31
C PHE A 44 -23.45 -2.76 6.54
N ASP A 45 -24.29 -2.86 7.57
CA ASP A 45 -25.25 -1.81 7.93
C ASP A 45 -24.59 -0.57 8.57
N GLU A 46 -23.54 -0.75 9.38
CA GLU A 46 -22.73 0.37 9.90
C GLU A 46 -22.04 1.16 8.77
N PHE A 47 -21.63 0.47 7.70
CA PHE A 47 -21.01 1.10 6.53
C PHE A 47 -21.99 1.93 5.70
N LEU A 48 -23.24 1.46 5.53
CA LEU A 48 -24.28 2.22 4.81
C LEU A 48 -24.67 3.51 5.55
N ALA A 49 -24.65 3.51 6.88
CA ALA A 49 -24.91 4.70 7.69
C ALA A 49 -23.82 5.78 7.55
N GLN A 50 -22.58 5.38 7.28
CA GLN A 50 -21.45 6.30 7.09
C GLN A 50 -21.50 7.04 5.75
N GLN A 51 -22.07 6.40 4.71
CA GLN A 51 -22.24 6.98 3.36
C GLN A 51 -23.30 8.11 3.31
N ASP A 52 -24.29 8.11 4.20
CA ASP A 52 -25.37 9.12 4.19
C ASP A 52 -25.00 10.41 4.96
N HIS A 53 -24.01 10.37 5.84
CA HIS A 53 -23.50 11.55 6.55
C HIS A 53 -22.65 12.46 5.63
N ASP A 54 -22.04 11.91 4.58
CA ASP A 54 -21.15 12.64 3.66
C ASP A 54 -21.91 13.42 2.57
N LYS A 55 -23.20 13.13 2.33
CA LYS A 55 -24.02 13.77 1.28
C LYS A 55 -24.45 15.22 1.57
N LYS A 56 -24.42 15.69 2.82
CA LYS A 56 -25.10 16.95 3.22
C LYS A 56 -24.29 18.25 3.10
N ASN A 57 -22.98 18.19 2.81
CA ASN A 57 -22.10 19.38 2.92
C ASN A 57 -21.58 19.95 1.59
N ILE A 58 -22.09 19.51 0.44
CA ILE A 58 -21.50 19.84 -0.87
C ILE A 58 -22.50 20.63 -1.73
N MET A 59 -22.70 21.90 -1.40
CA MET A 59 -23.45 22.84 -2.25
C MET A 59 -22.83 24.24 -2.12
N ASN A 60 -21.94 24.60 -3.06
CA ASN A 60 -21.72 25.95 -3.65
C ASN A 60 -20.24 26.36 -3.88
N GLY A 61 -19.88 26.66 -5.13
CA GLY A 61 -18.77 27.58 -5.46
C GLY A 61 -18.04 27.34 -6.80
N ARG A 62 -18.13 28.31 -7.72
CA ARG A 62 -17.75 28.30 -9.16
C ARG A 62 -16.29 28.68 -9.50
N GLN A 63 -15.94 28.37 -10.76
CA GLN A 63 -14.66 28.41 -11.52
C GLN A 63 -14.00 29.76 -11.85
N GLY A 64 -12.70 29.73 -12.16
CA GLY A 64 -11.95 30.75 -12.93
C GLY A 64 -10.72 30.16 -13.68
N LYS A 65 -10.49 30.60 -14.93
CA LYS A 65 -9.60 30.06 -16.00
C LYS A 65 -8.20 30.73 -16.09
N LEU A 66 -7.37 30.17 -17.00
CA LEU A 66 -6.18 30.68 -17.75
C LEU A 66 -4.79 30.23 -17.26
N ASP A 67 -3.74 30.02 -18.07
CA ASP A 67 -3.51 29.73 -19.51
C ASP A 67 -1.99 29.47 -19.68
N SER A 68 -1.67 28.73 -20.75
CA SER A 68 -0.43 28.22 -21.36
C SER A 68 0.91 29.00 -21.33
N ARG A 69 2.01 28.24 -21.18
CA ARG A 69 2.99 27.91 -22.26
C ARG A 69 4.26 27.18 -21.73
N VAL A 70 4.55 26.01 -22.30
CA VAL A 70 5.69 25.12 -21.97
C VAL A 70 6.73 25.18 -23.10
N GLY A 71 8.02 25.20 -22.75
CA GLY A 71 9.15 25.09 -23.66
C GLY A 71 10.22 24.11 -23.15
N SER A 72 10.45 23.06 -23.95
CA SER A 72 11.64 22.20 -24.13
C SER A 72 12.50 21.75 -22.95
N ILE A 73 12.59 20.42 -22.81
CA ILE A 73 13.49 19.66 -21.93
C ILE A 73 14.92 19.73 -22.46
N GLY A 74 15.83 20.25 -21.63
CA GLY A 74 17.28 20.23 -21.83
C GLY A 74 17.97 19.44 -20.72
N LYS A 75 19.01 18.69 -21.12
CA LYS A 75 19.97 17.95 -20.28
C LYS A 75 20.44 18.80 -19.09
N ASN A 76 20.11 18.42 -17.85
CA ASN A 76 20.67 19.08 -16.67
C ASN A 76 21.60 18.14 -15.89
N THR A 77 22.88 18.34 -16.13
CA THR A 77 23.97 18.20 -15.15
C THR A 77 23.56 18.76 -13.78
N PHE A 78 24.02 18.10 -12.72
CA PHE A 78 23.82 18.48 -11.31
C PHE A 78 24.18 19.95 -11.07
N LEU A 79 23.34 20.64 -10.28
CA LEU A 79 23.45 22.05 -9.87
C LEU A 79 24.03 22.92 -10.98
N ASP A 80 23.15 23.46 -11.83
CA ASP A 80 23.50 24.63 -12.65
C ASP A 80 23.91 25.77 -11.69
N SER A 81 25.20 25.79 -11.38
CA SER A 81 25.84 26.58 -10.32
C SER A 81 25.93 28.05 -10.68
N THR A 82 25.47 28.41 -11.88
CA THR A 82 25.68 29.74 -12.44
C THR A 82 24.69 30.77 -11.90
N HIS A 83 23.54 30.39 -11.32
CA HIS A 83 22.52 31.37 -10.90
C HIS A 83 21.70 31.05 -9.63
N LEU A 84 22.25 30.38 -8.61
CA LEU A 84 21.53 30.28 -7.32
C LEU A 84 21.23 31.68 -6.75
N LYS A 85 20.01 31.88 -6.22
CA LYS A 85 19.57 33.20 -5.76
C LYS A 85 19.92 33.37 -4.28
N ARG A 86 20.84 34.29 -3.97
CA ARG A 86 21.10 34.75 -2.58
C ARG A 86 19.94 35.61 -2.10
N GLY A 87 19.64 35.62 -0.81
CA GLY A 87 18.51 36.39 -0.27
C GLY A 87 17.19 35.63 -0.24
N TYR A 88 17.14 34.39 -0.74
CA TYR A 88 15.88 33.68 -0.96
C TYR A 88 15.96 32.21 -0.55
N ILE A 89 14.78 31.65 -0.29
CA ILE A 89 14.51 30.24 -0.04
C ILE A 89 13.52 29.72 -1.07
N ASN A 90 13.53 28.42 -1.34
CA ASN A 90 12.50 27.76 -2.13
C ASN A 90 11.34 27.34 -1.21
N VAL A 91 10.11 27.64 -1.60
CA VAL A 91 8.89 27.22 -0.89
C VAL A 91 8.05 26.32 -1.80
N TYR A 92 7.71 25.14 -1.32
CA TYR A 92 6.93 24.12 -2.02
C TYR A 92 5.60 23.89 -1.31
N TYR A 93 4.51 23.89 -2.08
CA TYR A 93 3.14 23.78 -1.56
C TYR A 93 2.58 22.40 -1.86
N TYR A 94 2.32 21.62 -0.84
CA TYR A 94 1.63 20.34 -0.94
C TYR A 94 0.18 20.54 -0.57
N ILE A 95 -0.73 20.12 -1.43
CA ILE A 95 -2.17 20.16 -1.18
C ILE A 95 -2.69 18.74 -0.91
N ASP A 96 -3.82 18.67 -0.21
CA ASP A 96 -4.52 17.46 0.21
C ASP A 96 -3.79 16.58 1.25
N ILE A 97 -3.00 17.20 2.14
CA ILE A 97 -2.20 16.50 3.16
C ILE A 97 -3.03 15.89 4.30
N CYS A 98 -2.55 14.78 4.86
CA CYS A 98 -3.17 14.18 6.03
C CYS A 98 -3.02 15.11 7.24
N HIS A 99 -4.13 15.53 7.82
CA HIS A 99 -4.15 16.41 8.99
C HIS A 99 -3.64 15.75 10.28
N ASN A 100 -3.57 14.41 10.33
CA ASN A 100 -3.73 13.69 11.58
C ASN A 100 -2.55 12.84 12.08
N TYR A 101 -1.37 12.86 11.48
CA TYR A 101 -0.26 12.02 11.93
C TYR A 101 1.01 12.80 12.20
N ASP A 102 1.70 12.43 13.28
CA ASP A 102 2.98 12.98 13.73
C ASP A 102 4.01 12.94 12.61
N ASN A 103 4.10 14.03 11.85
CA ASN A 103 5.21 14.50 11.02
C ASN A 103 5.93 13.47 10.14
N TYR A 104 5.54 12.20 10.00
CA TYR A 104 6.33 11.14 9.36
C TYR A 104 6.05 11.01 7.86
N ALA A 105 4.78 11.18 7.44
CA ALA A 105 4.34 11.18 6.04
C ALA A 105 5.06 12.23 5.17
N THR A 106 5.36 13.37 5.79
CA THR A 106 6.03 14.52 5.18
C THR A 106 7.55 14.41 5.23
N LYS A 107 8.11 13.42 5.94
CA LYS A 107 9.57 13.31 6.07
C LYS A 107 10.24 12.79 4.80
N TRP A 108 9.57 11.97 3.97
CA TRP A 108 10.29 11.21 2.91
C TRP A 108 9.50 10.91 1.63
N ASN A 109 8.47 11.72 1.30
CA ASN A 109 7.54 11.60 0.17
C ASN A 109 8.03 10.72 -1.01
N ILE A 110 7.34 9.62 -1.32
CA ILE A 110 7.39 9.05 -2.67
C ILE A 110 6.20 9.40 -3.56
N LEU A 111 4.99 9.68 -3.01
CA LEU A 111 3.90 10.41 -3.68
C LEU A 111 2.76 10.85 -2.70
N PHE A 112 3.07 11.54 -1.60
CA PHE A 112 2.05 12.01 -0.65
C PHE A 112 1.91 13.56 -0.61
N PRO A 113 0.71 14.17 -0.80
CA PRO A 113 -0.54 13.71 -1.44
C PRO A 113 -0.61 14.10 -2.91
N GLU A 114 0.19 15.09 -3.32
CA GLU A 114 0.46 15.55 -4.67
C GLU A 114 1.96 15.88 -4.79
N PHE A 115 2.45 16.05 -6.02
CA PHE A 115 3.64 16.89 -6.22
C PHE A 115 3.39 18.27 -5.61
N PRO A 116 4.42 19.08 -5.31
CA PRO A 116 4.15 20.44 -4.90
C PRO A 116 3.24 21.10 -5.93
N ALA A 117 1.97 21.38 -5.63
CA ALA A 117 1.04 21.99 -6.57
C ALA A 117 1.55 23.36 -7.05
N LYS A 118 2.41 23.98 -6.24
CA LYS A 118 3.08 25.24 -6.52
C LYS A 118 4.47 25.24 -5.90
N ALA A 119 5.37 25.99 -6.52
CA ALA A 119 6.64 26.36 -5.91
C ALA A 119 6.93 27.86 -6.13
N GLU A 120 7.59 28.51 -5.18
CA GLU A 120 7.95 29.93 -5.27
C GLU A 120 9.23 30.27 -4.48
N LEU A 121 9.63 31.54 -4.56
CA LEU A 121 10.74 32.10 -3.81
C LEU A 121 10.22 32.99 -2.67
N GLN A 122 10.88 32.93 -1.52
CA GLN A 122 10.56 33.77 -0.36
C GLN A 122 11.85 34.23 0.31
N GLU A 123 11.87 35.38 0.98
CA GLU A 123 13.11 35.94 1.56
C GLU A 123 13.46 35.37 2.94
N ASN A 124 12.55 34.62 3.56
CA ASN A 124 12.67 34.19 4.95
C ASN A 124 11.70 33.06 5.29
N PHE A 125 11.82 32.50 6.47
CA PHE A 125 10.98 31.40 6.96
C PHE A 125 9.74 31.87 7.74
N TYR A 126 9.17 33.03 7.41
CA TYR A 126 7.91 33.48 8.02
C TYR A 126 6.75 33.13 7.10
N ASP A 127 5.71 32.57 7.66
CA ASP A 127 4.56 32.12 6.91
C ASP A 127 3.30 32.55 7.60
N GLU A 128 2.85 33.77 7.28
CA GLU A 128 1.73 34.44 7.96
C GLU A 128 0.44 34.40 7.13
N ARG A 129 0.46 33.65 6.03
CA ARG A 129 -0.63 33.64 5.05
C ARG A 129 -1.80 32.81 5.54
N ILE A 130 -2.96 33.45 5.60
CA ILE A 130 -4.26 32.81 5.83
C ILE A 130 -4.66 32.06 4.56
N VAL A 131 -4.70 30.72 4.62
CA VAL A 131 -5.34 29.91 3.57
C VAL A 131 -6.76 29.59 4.03
N ASN A 132 -7.75 30.16 3.34
CA ASN A 132 -9.14 29.78 3.53
C ASN A 132 -9.35 28.41 2.87
N SER A 133 -9.22 27.34 3.66
CA SER A 133 -9.53 25.95 3.30
C SER A 133 -8.65 25.32 2.20
N GLU A 134 -7.80 24.38 2.61
CA GLU A 134 -7.77 22.96 2.23
C GLU A 134 -6.52 22.36 2.90
N ARG A 135 -6.40 21.03 3.00
CA ARG A 135 -5.30 20.39 3.76
C ARG A 135 -3.95 20.72 3.11
N VAL A 136 -3.17 21.67 3.63
CA VAL A 136 -1.94 22.17 2.96
C VAL A 136 -0.71 21.95 3.84
N SER A 137 0.39 21.50 3.25
CA SER A 137 1.72 21.60 3.85
C SER A 137 2.60 22.49 3.01
N ARG A 138 3.52 23.19 3.67
CA ARG A 138 4.59 23.92 3.00
C ARG A 138 5.93 23.35 3.43
N ARG A 139 6.81 23.18 2.47
CA ARG A 139 8.22 22.85 2.72
C ARG A 139 9.08 24.00 2.25
N MET A 140 9.85 24.58 3.16
CA MET A 140 10.71 25.74 2.91
C MET A 140 12.15 25.29 3.06
N ILE A 141 12.95 25.47 2.01
CA ILE A 141 14.30 24.91 1.95
C ILE A 141 15.31 25.91 1.38
N ALA A 142 16.48 25.95 2.00
CA ALA A 142 17.60 26.78 1.56
C ALA A 142 18.93 26.25 2.09
N PHE A 143 20.03 26.77 1.54
CA PHE A 143 21.32 26.74 2.21
C PHE A 143 21.44 27.93 3.15
N LEU A 144 21.77 27.66 4.40
CA LEU A 144 22.22 28.63 5.40
C LEU A 144 23.75 28.65 5.40
N GLN A 145 24.33 29.85 5.30
CA GLN A 145 25.77 30.07 5.36
C GLN A 145 26.07 31.16 6.40
N PRO A 146 26.43 30.79 7.64
CA PRO A 146 26.71 31.75 8.70
C PRO A 146 27.91 32.63 8.38
N ASP A 147 27.89 33.86 8.89
CA ASP A 147 28.96 34.84 8.83
C ASP A 147 29.95 34.74 10.02
N LEU A 148 29.56 34.01 11.07
CA LEU A 148 30.35 33.76 12.27
C LEU A 148 30.42 32.26 12.61
N THR A 149 31.54 31.84 13.20
CA THR A 149 31.65 30.52 13.81
C THR A 149 31.24 30.63 15.27
N GLU A 150 30.07 30.11 15.62
CA GLU A 150 29.49 30.23 16.96
C GLU A 150 28.46 29.11 17.20
N ASN A 151 28.06 28.95 18.46
CA ASN A 151 26.85 28.21 18.81
C ASN A 151 25.61 29.04 18.43
N TYR A 152 24.74 28.43 17.63
CA TYR A 152 23.45 28.96 17.26
C TYR A 152 22.33 28.13 17.89
N SER A 153 21.29 28.81 18.33
CA SER A 153 20.02 28.20 18.71
C SER A 153 18.91 28.73 17.81
N PHE A 154 17.91 27.90 17.55
CA PHE A 154 16.80 28.23 16.69
C PHE A 154 15.50 28.19 17.48
N ARG A 155 14.58 29.10 17.15
CA ARG A 155 13.28 29.20 17.78
C ARG A 155 12.22 29.27 16.71
N ILE A 156 11.22 28.41 16.84
CA ILE A 156 10.05 28.43 15.98
C ILE A 156 8.82 28.81 16.80
N GLU A 157 8.07 29.77 16.27
CA GLU A 157 6.78 30.21 16.77
C GLU A 157 5.71 29.76 15.77
N SER A 158 4.75 28.95 16.20
CA SER A 158 3.70 28.45 15.31
C SER A 158 2.40 28.16 16.06
N GLN A 159 1.29 28.21 15.33
CA GLN A 159 -0.02 27.74 15.82
C GLN A 159 -0.33 26.30 15.35
N THR A 160 0.51 25.74 14.50
CA THR A 160 0.30 24.44 13.86
C THR A 160 1.56 23.56 13.90
N GLY A 161 1.41 22.31 13.49
CA GLY A 161 2.52 21.35 13.46
C GLY A 161 3.63 21.82 12.53
N CYS A 162 4.87 21.75 13.01
CA CYS A 162 6.03 22.17 12.23
C CYS A 162 7.29 21.43 12.67
N GLU A 163 8.27 21.36 11.79
CA GLU A 163 9.55 20.72 12.06
C GLU A 163 10.66 21.45 11.30
N VAL A 164 11.81 21.60 11.95
CA VAL A 164 13.01 22.20 11.37
C VAL A 164 14.13 21.17 11.44
N ARG A 165 14.84 21.03 10.33
CA ARG A 165 15.99 20.13 10.21
C ARG A 165 17.18 20.89 9.65
N ILE A 166 18.36 20.65 10.21
CA ILE A 166 19.62 21.22 9.74
C ILE A 166 20.61 20.09 9.49
N ILE A 167 21.26 20.13 8.34
CA ILE A 167 22.18 19.10 7.88
C ILE A 167 23.47 19.73 7.40
N GLU A 168 24.59 19.08 7.70
CA GLU A 168 25.91 19.51 7.26
C GLU A 168 26.15 19.18 5.79
N GLY A 169 26.59 20.17 5.01
CA GLY A 169 27.39 19.94 3.80
C GLY A 169 26.74 20.33 2.45
N PRO A 170 27.57 20.64 1.44
CA PRO A 170 27.16 20.88 0.06
C PRO A 170 27.33 19.65 -0.88
N TYR A 171 27.63 18.45 -0.34
CA TYR A 171 27.99 17.28 -1.15
C TYR A 171 26.76 16.49 -1.62
N PHE A 172 26.11 17.01 -2.67
CA PHE A 172 25.12 16.29 -3.46
C PHE A 172 25.82 15.32 -4.42
N GLY A 173 26.47 14.28 -3.87
CA GLY A 173 26.83 13.11 -4.67
C GLY A 173 25.55 12.46 -5.22
N LYS A 174 25.65 11.74 -6.35
CA LYS A 174 24.50 11.15 -7.07
C LYS A 174 23.56 10.29 -6.19
N GLU A 175 24.03 9.83 -5.03
CA GLU A 175 23.35 8.82 -4.21
C GLU A 175 23.57 8.98 -2.69
N ARG A 176 23.79 10.18 -2.15
CA ARG A 176 23.88 10.30 -0.68
C ARG A 176 22.51 10.43 -0.02
N HIS A 177 22.26 9.53 0.92
CA HIS A 177 21.19 9.58 1.89
C HIS A 177 21.62 10.50 3.05
N TYR A 178 20.70 11.31 3.62
CA TYR A 178 21.02 12.09 4.84
C TYR A 178 20.60 11.30 6.08
N ASP A 179 21.58 10.80 6.81
CA ASP A 179 21.36 9.89 7.96
C ASP A 179 21.55 10.61 9.31
N THR A 180 22.16 11.79 9.29
CA THR A 180 22.56 12.53 10.50
C THR A 180 22.14 13.99 10.40
N PHE A 181 20.92 14.28 10.87
CA PHE A 181 20.54 15.64 11.18
C PHE A 181 21.50 16.20 12.24
N MET A 182 22.15 17.32 11.95
CA MET A 182 22.85 18.08 12.99
C MET A 182 21.87 18.61 14.03
N LEU A 183 20.66 18.94 13.57
CA LEU A 183 19.59 19.41 14.43
C LEU A 183 18.22 19.00 13.87
N GLN A 184 17.34 18.56 14.77
CA GLN A 184 15.93 18.31 14.50
C GLN A 184 15.09 18.76 15.69
N PHE A 185 14.13 19.66 15.47
CA PHE A 185 13.20 20.12 16.52
C PHE A 185 11.91 20.65 15.88
N GLY A 186 10.82 20.72 16.65
CA GLY A 186 9.53 21.10 16.11
C GLY A 186 8.38 20.96 17.09
N LEU A 187 7.17 21.26 16.61
CA LEU A 187 5.91 21.08 17.33
C LEU A 187 5.14 19.92 16.69
N TYR A 188 4.84 18.91 17.51
CA TYR A 188 4.18 17.68 17.07
C TYR A 188 2.73 17.61 17.57
N LYS A 189 1.90 16.83 16.90
CA LYS A 189 0.44 16.84 17.11
C LYS A 189 0.07 16.40 18.52
N GLY A 190 0.75 15.39 19.08
CA GLY A 190 0.52 14.95 20.47
C GLY A 190 0.68 16.06 21.50
N GLN A 191 1.66 16.96 21.29
CA GLN A 191 1.89 18.12 22.15
C GLN A 191 0.79 19.19 21.97
N LEU A 192 0.35 19.42 20.73
CA LEU A 192 -0.73 20.38 20.43
C LEU A 192 -2.11 19.89 20.90
N GLN A 193 -2.38 18.58 20.84
CA GLN A 193 -3.66 17.97 21.25
C GLN A 193 -3.85 17.91 22.76
N ALA A 194 -2.81 17.56 23.52
CA ALA A 194 -2.85 17.60 24.98
C ALA A 194 -3.26 18.99 25.50
N GLU A 195 -2.88 20.05 24.79
CA GLU A 195 -3.19 21.42 25.14
C GLU A 195 -4.52 21.95 24.55
N LYS A 196 -5.02 21.40 23.44
CA LYS A 196 -6.36 21.75 22.90
C LYS A 196 -7.49 21.43 23.88
N ASN A 197 -7.32 20.40 24.71
CA ASN A 197 -8.24 20.07 25.80
C ASN A 197 -8.33 21.16 26.89
N THR A 198 -7.52 22.23 26.80
CA THR A 198 -7.56 23.40 27.70
C THR A 198 -8.31 24.62 27.14
N ASN A 199 -9.03 24.49 26.02
CA ASN A 199 -9.93 25.52 25.45
C ASN A 199 -9.29 26.91 25.17
N LYS A 200 -8.07 26.96 24.63
CA LYS A 200 -7.41 28.24 24.25
C LYS A 200 -7.29 28.43 22.73
N PRO A 201 -8.31 28.94 22.03
CA PRO A 201 -8.22 29.26 20.60
C PRO A 201 -7.16 30.36 20.35
N GLY A 202 -6.33 30.18 19.32
CA GLY A 202 -5.34 31.16 18.88
C GLY A 202 -3.99 31.15 19.62
N LYS A 203 -3.76 30.20 20.55
CA LYS A 203 -2.48 30.09 21.28
C LYS A 203 -1.30 29.89 20.31
N VAL A 204 -0.24 30.69 20.51
CA VAL A 204 1.03 30.54 19.80
C VAL A 204 1.95 29.66 20.63
N TYR A 205 2.47 28.61 20.01
CA TYR A 205 3.43 27.70 20.62
C TYR A 205 4.84 28.12 20.22
N THR A 206 5.76 28.04 21.17
CA THR A 206 7.17 28.35 20.95
C THR A 206 8.01 27.16 21.36
N VAL A 207 8.86 26.66 20.45
CA VAL A 207 9.87 25.64 20.76
C VAL A 207 11.23 26.14 20.35
N THR A 208 12.21 25.90 21.22
CA THR A 208 13.60 26.31 21.05
C THR A 208 14.47 25.07 20.93
N SER A 209 15.39 25.07 19.97
CA SER A 209 16.34 23.99 19.76
C SER A 209 17.42 23.96 20.84
N HIS A 210 18.16 22.85 20.95
CA HIS A 210 19.48 22.90 21.57
C HIS A 210 20.45 23.70 20.69
N GLU A 211 21.57 24.13 21.27
CA GLU A 211 22.62 24.84 20.55
C GLU A 211 23.37 23.88 19.61
N ILE A 212 23.67 24.35 18.40
CA ILE A 212 24.56 23.68 17.46
C ILE A 212 25.68 24.62 17.01
N LEU A 213 26.88 24.07 16.84
CA LEU A 213 28.01 24.82 16.30
C LEU A 213 27.88 24.96 14.78
N LEU A 214 27.71 26.19 14.30
CA LEU A 214 27.80 26.49 12.87
C LEU A 214 29.10 27.23 12.59
N GLN A 215 29.74 26.91 11.47
CA GLN A 215 31.03 27.45 11.06
C GLN A 215 30.85 28.52 9.99
N LYS A 216 31.56 29.63 10.16
CA LYS A 216 31.61 30.73 9.19
C LYS A 216 31.90 30.20 7.79
N GLY A 217 31.08 30.60 6.82
CA GLY A 217 31.28 30.30 5.40
C GLY A 217 30.91 28.86 5.00
N LYS A 218 30.59 27.97 5.93
CA LYS A 218 30.14 26.61 5.64
C LYS A 218 28.66 26.61 5.28
N LYS A 219 28.26 25.79 4.32
CA LYS A 219 26.86 25.65 3.89
C LYS A 219 26.16 24.53 4.65
N TYR A 220 24.99 24.84 5.17
CA TYR A 220 24.09 23.92 5.86
C TYR A 220 22.75 23.90 5.15
N LEU A 221 22.20 22.72 4.89
CA LEU A 221 20.83 22.62 4.36
C LEU A 221 19.88 22.83 5.53
N ILE A 222 19.01 23.83 5.42
CA ILE A 222 17.91 24.07 6.36
C ILE A 222 16.60 23.71 5.68
N ASP A 223 15.85 22.77 6.26
CA ASP A 223 14.59 22.24 5.75
C ASP A 223 13.50 22.40 6.80
N VAL A 224 12.51 23.23 6.47
CA VAL A 224 11.42 23.59 7.38
C VAL A 224 10.11 23.07 6.80
N LEU A 225 9.43 22.24 7.58
CA LEU A 225 8.11 21.74 7.27
C LEU A 225 7.06 22.48 8.11
N HIS A 226 6.00 22.93 7.45
CA HIS A 226 4.82 23.53 8.06
C HIS A 226 3.58 22.73 7.65
N ALA A 227 2.90 22.09 8.61
CA ALA A 227 1.68 21.35 8.36
C ALA A 227 0.46 22.17 8.82
N LEU A 228 -0.32 22.67 7.86
CA LEU A 228 -1.42 23.60 8.08
C LEU A 228 -2.77 22.88 7.94
N PRO A 229 -3.44 22.51 9.05
CA PRO A 229 -4.82 22.05 8.99
C PRO A 229 -5.84 23.19 8.79
N GLY A 230 -5.41 24.44 8.62
CA GLY A 230 -6.28 25.61 8.51
C GLY A 230 -5.53 26.94 8.62
N LYS A 231 -6.13 27.93 9.29
CA LYS A 231 -5.47 29.22 9.59
C LYS A 231 -4.34 29.00 10.60
N GLY A 232 -3.13 29.40 10.25
CA GLY A 232 -1.98 29.31 11.13
C GLY A 232 -0.78 30.04 10.56
N PHE A 233 0.16 30.41 11.42
CA PHE A 233 1.44 30.97 11.01
C PHE A 233 2.62 30.17 11.52
N LEU A 234 3.77 30.38 10.89
CA LEU A 234 5.08 29.90 11.34
C LEU A 234 6.09 31.04 11.25
N ARG A 235 6.94 31.21 12.27
CA ARG A 235 8.11 32.10 12.24
C ARG A 235 9.31 31.35 12.77
N LEU A 236 10.30 31.09 11.92
CA LEU A 236 11.59 30.58 12.35
C LEU A 236 12.58 31.74 12.56
N LYS A 237 13.14 31.78 13.76
CA LYS A 237 14.14 32.74 14.22
C LYS A 237 15.38 31.99 14.69
N TRP A 238 16.49 32.70 14.77
CA TRP A 238 17.73 32.18 15.33
C TRP A 238 18.36 33.17 16.30
N LYS A 239 19.34 32.71 17.04
CA LYS A 239 20.16 33.54 17.91
C LYS A 239 21.57 32.94 17.98
N CYS A 240 22.59 33.78 17.85
CA CYS A 240 23.94 33.39 18.25
C CYS A 240 24.20 33.71 19.73
N LYS A 241 25.19 33.07 20.36
CA LYS A 241 25.46 33.23 21.80
C LYS A 241 25.61 34.69 22.27
N LYS A 242 26.09 35.58 21.40
CA LYS A 242 26.35 37.00 21.68
C LYS A 242 25.10 37.89 21.63
N GLU A 243 24.01 37.42 21.06
CA GLU A 243 22.77 38.17 20.94
C GLU A 243 21.88 37.94 22.16
N GLU A 244 21.10 38.95 22.57
CA GLU A 244 20.15 38.79 23.68
C GLU A 244 18.81 38.19 23.21
N HIS A 245 18.38 38.54 21.99
CA HIS A 245 17.06 38.21 21.46
C HIS A 245 17.11 37.33 20.20
N TYR A 246 16.09 36.50 20.02
CA TYR A 246 15.92 35.73 18.78
C TYR A 246 15.45 36.65 17.66
N MET A 247 16.18 36.62 16.55
CA MET A 247 15.93 37.47 15.39
C MET A 247 15.63 36.66 14.13
N LYS A 248 15.07 37.34 13.13
CA LYS A 248 14.88 36.77 11.80
C LYS A 248 16.25 36.37 11.22
N ILE A 249 16.33 35.21 10.59
CA ILE A 249 17.54 34.81 9.85
C ILE A 249 17.75 35.83 8.72
N ASP A 250 18.93 36.44 8.65
CA ASP A 250 19.27 37.40 7.62
C ASP A 250 19.18 36.73 6.24
N PRO A 251 18.33 37.23 5.32
CA PRO A 251 18.23 36.70 3.97
C PRO A 251 19.58 36.62 3.24
N SER A 252 20.53 37.52 3.53
CA SER A 252 21.86 37.53 2.91
C SER A 252 22.65 36.24 3.15
N LEU A 253 22.34 35.53 4.24
CA LEU A 253 22.94 34.26 4.65
C LEU A 253 22.22 33.05 4.03
N LEU A 254 21.15 33.27 3.27
CA LEU A 254 20.33 32.25 2.63
C LEU A 254 20.61 32.20 1.13
N THR A 255 20.74 30.98 0.60
CA THR A 255 20.84 30.71 -0.84
C THR A 255 19.87 29.61 -1.24
N THR A 256 19.15 29.79 -2.34
CA THR A 256 18.19 28.79 -2.82
C THR A 256 18.86 27.47 -3.22
N LEU A 257 18.11 26.37 -3.18
CA LEU A 257 18.49 25.11 -3.81
C LEU A 257 18.33 25.19 -5.35
N TYR A 258 17.32 25.93 -5.81
CA TYR A 258 17.04 26.20 -7.21
C TYR A 258 16.81 27.70 -7.45
N SER A 259 17.41 28.22 -8.52
CA SER A 259 17.21 29.61 -8.97
C SER A 259 15.76 29.87 -9.40
N LYS A 260 15.18 28.91 -10.12
CA LYS A 260 13.77 28.84 -10.48
C LYS A 260 13.22 27.52 -9.94
N PRO A 261 12.44 27.52 -8.85
CA PRO A 261 11.91 26.29 -8.29
C PRO A 261 10.95 25.65 -9.30
N LYS A 262 11.10 24.33 -9.51
CA LYS A 262 10.22 23.54 -10.36
C LYS A 262 9.34 22.64 -9.50
N VAL A 263 8.11 22.42 -9.96
CA VAL A 263 7.25 21.34 -9.44
C VAL A 263 7.75 20.03 -10.04
N THR A 264 8.30 19.15 -9.21
CA THR A 264 8.89 17.88 -9.65
C THR A 264 8.52 16.74 -8.73
N ASP A 265 8.74 15.53 -9.24
CA ASP A 265 8.22 14.33 -8.60
C ASP A 265 8.92 13.95 -7.30
N ILE A 266 10.16 14.37 -7.21
CA ILE A 266 11.04 14.31 -6.05
C ILE A 266 11.65 15.72 -5.98
N LEU A 267 11.85 16.29 -4.80
CA LEU A 267 12.76 17.44 -4.67
C LEU A 267 14.12 16.92 -5.12
N PRO A 268 14.61 17.25 -6.34
CA PRO A 268 15.80 16.63 -6.85
C PRO A 268 16.90 16.95 -5.84
N ASN A 269 17.65 15.93 -5.39
CA ASN A 269 18.76 16.04 -4.44
C ASN A 269 18.44 16.11 -2.93
N VAL A 270 17.19 15.92 -2.47
CA VAL A 270 16.93 15.66 -1.04
C VAL A 270 16.38 14.24 -0.84
N LYS A 271 17.27 13.25 -0.98
CA LYS A 271 17.03 11.86 -0.62
C LYS A 271 17.64 11.58 0.73
N TYR A 272 16.90 10.85 1.50
CA TYR A 272 16.78 11.19 2.86
C TYR A 272 16.62 9.75 3.44
N ASP A 273 17.50 9.30 4.35
CA ASP A 273 17.46 7.92 4.83
C ASP A 273 16.36 7.77 5.86
N VAL A 274 15.36 6.99 5.49
CA VAL A 274 14.48 6.41 6.48
C VAL A 274 15.37 5.50 7.32
N ARG A 275 15.12 5.36 8.62
CA ARG A 275 15.54 4.14 9.35
C ARG A 275 14.71 2.96 8.80
N VAL A 276 14.89 2.68 7.50
CA VAL A 276 14.34 1.63 6.66
C VAL A 276 15.06 0.33 6.93
N THR A 277 16.22 0.36 7.62
CA THR A 277 17.02 -0.81 7.95
C THR A 277 16.16 -1.94 8.47
N GLU A 278 15.27 -1.73 9.44
CA GLU A 278 14.40 -2.81 9.93
C GLU A 278 13.49 -3.40 8.84
N LYS A 279 12.78 -2.58 8.05
CA LYS A 279 11.90 -3.11 6.99
C LYS A 279 12.69 -3.77 5.86
N SER A 280 13.76 -3.13 5.41
CA SER A 280 14.61 -3.67 4.35
C SER A 280 15.31 -4.95 4.80
N GLU A 281 15.71 -5.06 6.06
CA GLU A 281 16.27 -6.28 6.64
C GLU A 281 15.22 -7.39 6.77
N LEU A 282 13.98 -7.05 7.16
CA LEU A 282 12.87 -7.99 7.20
C LEU A 282 12.53 -8.52 5.81
N LEU A 283 12.42 -7.62 4.82
CA LEU A 283 12.19 -7.99 3.43
C LEU A 283 13.38 -8.78 2.87
N ALA A 284 14.63 -8.41 3.16
CA ALA A 284 15.81 -9.13 2.68
C ALA A 284 15.88 -10.58 3.18
N LYS A 285 15.21 -10.91 4.30
CA LYS A 285 15.09 -12.28 4.82
C LYS A 285 14.00 -13.09 4.12
N ASP A 286 13.11 -12.45 3.35
CA ASP A 286 12.06 -13.11 2.60
C ASP A 286 12.64 -13.89 1.40
N ARG A 287 12.59 -15.21 1.49
CA ARG A 287 13.11 -16.12 0.47
C ARG A 287 12.36 -16.04 -0.86
N ARG A 288 11.14 -15.49 -0.88
CA ARG A 288 10.40 -15.26 -2.13
C ARG A 288 11.10 -14.24 -3.01
N LEU A 289 11.88 -13.31 -2.44
CA LEU A 289 12.66 -12.34 -3.23
C LEU A 289 13.73 -13.01 -4.12
N MET A 290 14.21 -14.21 -3.76
CA MET A 290 15.24 -14.93 -4.52
C MET A 290 14.69 -15.74 -5.71
N PHE A 291 13.38 -15.67 -6.01
CA PHE A 291 12.74 -16.50 -7.04
C PHE A 291 13.40 -16.40 -8.44
N HIS A 292 13.93 -15.22 -8.78
CA HIS A 292 14.58 -14.92 -10.06
C HIS A 292 16.06 -15.34 -10.09
N GLN A 293 16.65 -15.65 -8.93
CA GLN A 293 18.06 -16.06 -8.78
C GLN A 293 18.23 -17.58 -8.78
N LEU A 294 17.17 -18.32 -8.48
CA LEU A 294 17.19 -19.77 -8.35
C LEU A 294 16.65 -20.46 -9.61
N GLN A 295 17.33 -21.53 -10.02
CA GLN A 295 16.85 -22.38 -11.10
C GLN A 295 15.59 -23.14 -10.65
N ASN A 296 14.58 -23.19 -11.52
CA ASN A 296 13.37 -23.97 -11.27
C ASN A 296 13.60 -25.45 -11.51
N ILE A 297 13.00 -26.29 -10.69
CA ILE A 297 12.85 -27.71 -10.98
C ILE A 297 11.60 -27.90 -11.82
N GLU A 298 11.78 -28.24 -13.09
CA GLU A 298 10.68 -28.53 -14.03
C GLU A 298 10.22 -30.00 -13.99
N GLN A 299 10.73 -30.79 -13.04
CA GLN A 299 10.50 -32.22 -12.98
C GLN A 299 9.01 -32.54 -12.94
N LYS A 300 8.57 -33.38 -13.90
CA LYS A 300 7.20 -33.87 -13.98
C LYS A 300 6.92 -34.72 -12.76
N MET A 301 6.14 -34.19 -11.82
CA MET A 301 5.75 -34.92 -10.62
C MET A 301 4.67 -35.96 -10.92
N VAL A 302 4.41 -36.76 -9.89
CA VAL A 302 3.37 -37.76 -9.61
C VAL A 302 2.15 -37.78 -10.57
N LYS A 303 1.55 -38.97 -10.69
CA LYS A 303 0.19 -39.22 -11.22
C LYS A 303 -0.71 -37.98 -11.10
N GLU A 304 -1.21 -37.50 -12.23
CA GLU A 304 -2.21 -36.44 -12.25
C GLU A 304 -3.53 -36.92 -11.65
N CYS A 305 -4.29 -36.00 -11.06
CA CYS A 305 -5.63 -36.26 -10.55
C CYS A 305 -6.61 -35.14 -10.93
N GLU A 306 -7.89 -35.48 -10.94
CA GLU A 306 -8.95 -34.50 -11.05
C GLU A 306 -9.14 -33.78 -9.72
N TYR A 307 -9.52 -32.52 -9.81
CA TYR A 307 -9.83 -31.68 -8.66
C TYR A 307 -10.89 -30.64 -9.06
N TRP A 308 -11.83 -30.40 -8.16
CA TRP A 308 -12.86 -29.39 -8.25
C TRP A 308 -13.10 -28.82 -6.84
N ALA A 309 -13.27 -27.50 -6.73
CA ALA A 309 -13.62 -26.90 -5.46
C ALA A 309 -15.04 -27.28 -5.02
N SER A 310 -15.15 -28.06 -3.95
CA SER A 310 -16.44 -28.51 -3.38
C SER A 310 -17.20 -27.38 -2.70
N TYR A 311 -16.49 -26.32 -2.31
CA TYR A 311 -17.03 -25.18 -1.58
C TYR A 311 -17.69 -24.11 -2.45
N ILE A 312 -17.59 -24.21 -3.78
CA ILE A 312 -18.22 -23.25 -4.69
C ILE A 312 -19.67 -23.70 -4.90
N PRO A 313 -20.65 -22.98 -4.35
CA PRO A 313 -22.06 -23.34 -4.52
C PRO A 313 -22.49 -23.34 -6.00
N ASP A 314 -23.52 -24.11 -6.32
CA ASP A 314 -24.14 -24.07 -7.66
C ASP A 314 -24.91 -22.78 -7.93
N ARG A 315 -25.49 -22.19 -6.87
CA ARG A 315 -26.28 -20.96 -6.95
C ARG A 315 -26.14 -20.17 -5.66
N PHE A 316 -26.17 -18.85 -5.79
CA PHE A 316 -26.22 -17.89 -4.69
C PHE A 316 -26.90 -16.61 -5.17
N PRO A 317 -27.43 -15.77 -4.27
CA PRO A 317 -28.03 -14.49 -4.65
C PRO A 317 -27.02 -13.57 -5.36
N PRO A 318 -27.46 -12.68 -6.27
CA PRO A 318 -26.58 -11.71 -6.90
C PRO A 318 -25.86 -10.82 -5.87
N ASP A 319 -24.61 -10.49 -6.14
CA ASP A 319 -23.66 -9.74 -5.31
C ASP A 319 -23.28 -10.43 -3.99
N HIS A 320 -23.52 -11.74 -3.85
CA HIS A 320 -23.20 -12.51 -2.63
C HIS A 320 -22.13 -13.60 -2.85
N GLY A 321 -21.59 -13.73 -4.06
CA GLY A 321 -20.56 -14.72 -4.39
C GLY A 321 -19.28 -14.52 -3.58
N VAL A 322 -18.92 -13.26 -3.31
CA VAL A 322 -17.74 -12.91 -2.51
C VAL A 322 -17.75 -13.52 -1.10
N ALA A 323 -18.93 -13.83 -0.53
CA ALA A 323 -19.03 -14.53 0.75
C ALA A 323 -18.48 -15.98 0.70
N TYR A 324 -18.30 -16.52 -0.51
CA TYR A 324 -17.65 -17.80 -0.77
C TYR A 324 -16.19 -17.63 -1.21
N VAL A 325 -15.59 -16.44 -1.11
CA VAL A 325 -14.14 -16.27 -1.23
C VAL A 325 -13.57 -16.19 0.18
N VAL A 326 -12.59 -17.03 0.50
CA VAL A 326 -11.92 -17.04 1.80
C VAL A 326 -10.45 -16.76 1.57
N VAL A 327 -9.82 -16.08 2.53
CA VAL A 327 -8.38 -15.87 2.51
C VAL A 327 -7.66 -17.19 2.75
N ASP A 328 -6.84 -17.64 1.80
CA ASP A 328 -6.05 -18.86 1.89
C ASP A 328 -5.04 -18.76 3.05
N LYS A 329 -4.84 -19.87 3.77
CA LYS A 329 -3.88 -19.92 4.89
C LYS A 329 -2.49 -20.10 4.34
N VAL A 330 -1.51 -19.44 4.96
CA VAL A 330 -0.11 -19.47 4.48
C VAL A 330 0.89 -19.95 5.54
N TYR A 331 2.01 -20.51 5.07
CA TYR A 331 3.21 -20.78 5.87
C TYR A 331 4.48 -20.49 5.06
N PRO A 332 5.58 -20.02 5.67
CA PRO A 332 5.69 -19.60 7.06
C PRO A 332 4.91 -18.31 7.32
N LYS A 333 4.80 -17.94 8.61
CA LYS A 333 4.30 -16.61 8.97
C LYS A 333 5.22 -15.55 8.39
N ASP A 334 4.62 -14.52 7.81
CA ASP A 334 5.36 -13.39 7.28
C ASP A 334 5.45 -12.28 8.32
N VAL A 335 6.68 -11.93 8.70
CA VAL A 335 6.93 -10.94 9.75
C VAL A 335 6.34 -9.58 9.40
N LEU A 336 6.36 -9.18 8.12
CA LEU A 336 5.80 -7.91 7.68
C LEU A 336 4.26 -7.92 7.76
N ILE A 337 3.60 -9.04 7.43
CA ILE A 337 2.16 -9.21 7.65
C ILE A 337 1.85 -9.11 9.14
N GLU A 338 2.61 -9.78 10.02
CA GLU A 338 2.39 -9.73 11.47
C GLU A 338 2.50 -8.30 12.02
N HIS A 339 3.47 -7.51 11.55
CA HIS A 339 3.59 -6.11 11.97
C HIS A 339 2.50 -5.20 11.38
N HIS A 340 1.91 -5.59 10.25
CA HIS A 340 0.83 -4.87 9.57
C HIS A 340 -0.56 -5.31 10.00
N ASP A 341 -0.66 -6.35 10.83
CA ASP A 341 -1.91 -6.82 11.43
C ASP A 341 -1.81 -6.87 12.96
N PRO A 342 -1.75 -5.71 13.64
CA PRO A 342 -1.63 -5.64 15.10
C PRO A 342 -2.84 -6.21 15.84
N ARG A 343 -3.98 -6.43 15.15
CA ARG A 343 -5.18 -7.03 15.72
C ARG A 343 -5.16 -8.57 15.69
N GLY A 344 -4.21 -9.15 14.94
CA GLY A 344 -3.91 -10.57 14.95
C GLY A 344 -5.06 -11.43 14.45
N TYR A 345 -5.35 -11.42 13.15
CA TYR A 345 -6.20 -12.45 12.56
C TYR A 345 -5.47 -13.80 12.57
N TYR A 346 -5.65 -14.57 13.65
CA TYR A 346 -4.91 -15.81 13.92
C TYR A 346 -5.20 -16.95 12.93
N ASP A 347 -6.30 -16.90 12.17
CA ASP A 347 -6.73 -18.02 11.32
C ASP A 347 -6.14 -18.00 9.89
N LEU A 348 -5.19 -17.10 9.61
CA LEU A 348 -4.57 -16.95 8.28
C LEU A 348 -3.30 -17.79 8.08
N TYR A 349 -2.93 -18.61 9.06
CA TYR A 349 -1.66 -19.34 9.04
C TYR A 349 -1.84 -20.84 9.19
N ILE A 350 -1.08 -21.59 8.40
CA ILE A 350 -0.93 -23.04 8.57
C ILE A 350 0.05 -23.26 9.73
N ASP A 351 -0.25 -24.20 10.64
CA ASP A 351 0.67 -24.53 11.71
C ASP A 351 1.90 -25.28 11.17
N GLU A 352 3.04 -25.12 11.84
CA GLU A 352 4.33 -25.69 11.42
C GLU A 352 4.28 -27.22 11.27
N LYS A 353 3.53 -27.92 12.13
CA LYS A 353 3.43 -29.38 12.08
C LYS A 353 2.70 -29.81 10.80
N THR A 354 1.62 -29.14 10.43
CA THR A 354 0.90 -29.38 9.19
C THR A 354 1.76 -29.03 7.97
N ALA A 355 2.40 -27.86 7.96
CA ALA A 355 3.28 -27.44 6.86
C ALA A 355 4.45 -28.43 6.64
N MET A 356 5.12 -28.86 7.71
CA MET A 356 6.20 -29.85 7.63
C MET A 356 5.70 -31.23 7.18
N LYS A 357 4.49 -31.64 7.58
CA LYS A 357 3.86 -32.88 7.09
C LYS A 357 3.65 -32.82 5.58
N VAL A 358 3.08 -31.72 5.08
CA VAL A 358 2.84 -31.51 3.64
C VAL A 358 4.17 -31.50 2.87
N ALA A 359 5.15 -30.71 3.34
CA ALA A 359 6.47 -30.65 2.71
C ALA A 359 7.18 -32.01 2.70
N LYS A 360 7.15 -32.77 3.80
CA LYS A 360 7.78 -34.10 3.85
C LYS A 360 7.13 -35.09 2.88
N LYS A 361 5.80 -35.09 2.81
CA LYS A 361 5.08 -35.94 1.84
C LYS A 361 5.45 -35.55 0.41
N PHE A 362 5.45 -34.25 0.11
CA PHE A 362 5.89 -33.73 -1.18
C PHE A 362 7.32 -34.17 -1.53
N MET A 363 8.27 -34.04 -0.60
CA MET A 363 9.65 -34.46 -0.81
C MET A 363 9.79 -35.96 -1.05
N GLY A 364 8.92 -36.80 -0.47
CA GLY A 364 8.87 -38.24 -0.76
C GLY A 364 8.46 -38.57 -2.20
N THR A 365 7.87 -37.61 -2.91
CA THR A 365 7.47 -37.75 -4.32
C THR A 365 8.42 -37.07 -5.31
N LEU A 366 9.26 -36.16 -4.83
CA LEU A 366 10.34 -35.57 -5.61
C LEU A 366 11.49 -36.59 -5.73
N SER A 367 12.33 -36.45 -6.76
CA SER A 367 13.50 -37.33 -6.95
C SER A 367 14.35 -37.41 -5.69
N SER A 368 14.79 -38.64 -5.34
CA SER A 368 15.64 -38.90 -4.17
C SER A 368 17.01 -38.20 -4.25
N GLU A 369 17.34 -37.58 -5.38
CA GLU A 369 18.51 -36.74 -5.53
C GLU A 369 18.38 -35.38 -4.82
N TYR A 370 17.17 -34.96 -4.43
CA TYR A 370 16.93 -33.66 -3.81
C TYR A 370 16.68 -33.77 -2.30
N LYS A 371 17.28 -32.85 -1.55
CA LYS A 371 17.07 -32.67 -0.12
C LYS A 371 16.45 -31.31 0.16
N LEU A 372 15.37 -31.30 0.93
CA LEU A 372 14.72 -30.07 1.42
C LEU A 372 15.69 -29.24 2.26
N LYS A 373 15.78 -27.95 1.95
CA LYS A 373 16.48 -26.96 2.78
C LYS A 373 15.52 -26.00 3.45
N HIS A 374 14.58 -25.42 2.71
CA HIS A 374 13.65 -24.44 3.23
C HIS A 374 12.26 -24.62 2.64
N ILE A 375 11.24 -24.46 3.49
CA ILE A 375 9.88 -24.19 3.03
C ILE A 375 9.80 -22.68 2.78
N VAL A 376 9.59 -22.29 1.53
CA VAL A 376 9.53 -20.89 1.11
C VAL A 376 8.11 -20.39 1.26
N HIS A 377 7.15 -21.17 0.75
CA HIS A 377 5.74 -20.83 0.84
C HIS A 377 4.88 -22.08 0.74
N ILE A 378 3.86 -22.21 1.58
CA ILE A 378 2.78 -23.18 1.43
C ILE A 378 1.47 -22.42 1.59
N GLU A 379 0.55 -22.65 0.68
CA GLU A 379 -0.82 -22.13 0.75
C GLU A 379 -1.77 -23.32 0.92
N GLU A 380 -2.75 -23.19 1.82
CA GLU A 380 -3.80 -24.17 2.05
C GLU A 380 -5.14 -23.54 1.73
N ASN A 381 -5.90 -24.20 0.86
CA ASN A 381 -7.24 -23.77 0.52
C ASN A 381 -8.28 -24.21 1.56
N LYS A 382 -9.52 -23.77 1.35
CA LYS A 382 -10.65 -24.01 2.27
C LYS A 382 -11.39 -25.35 2.09
N GLU A 383 -10.77 -26.33 1.45
CA GLU A 383 -11.41 -27.63 1.26
C GLU A 383 -11.65 -28.39 2.56
N THR A 384 -12.63 -29.30 2.52
CA THR A 384 -12.97 -30.14 3.68
C THR A 384 -11.89 -31.19 3.97
N LYS A 385 -11.89 -31.71 5.21
CA LYS A 385 -10.80 -32.54 5.76
C LYS A 385 -10.38 -33.76 4.91
N GLN A 386 -11.22 -34.26 4.01
CA GLN A 386 -10.92 -35.49 3.25
C GLN A 386 -9.92 -35.27 2.11
N LEU A 387 -9.89 -34.08 1.51
CA LEU A 387 -9.02 -33.75 0.37
C LEU A 387 -8.67 -32.28 0.44
N LYS A 388 -7.37 -31.95 0.54
CA LYS A 388 -6.91 -30.57 0.62
C LYS A 388 -6.01 -30.23 -0.56
N ARG A 389 -6.21 -29.05 -1.15
CA ARG A 389 -5.31 -28.50 -2.17
C ARG A 389 -4.29 -27.58 -1.50
N TYR A 390 -3.03 -27.75 -1.89
CA TYR A 390 -1.96 -26.89 -1.48
C TYR A 390 -1.20 -26.33 -2.68
N PHE A 391 -0.77 -25.07 -2.58
CA PHE A 391 0.38 -24.60 -3.32
C PHE A 391 1.62 -24.85 -2.46
N ILE A 392 2.69 -25.39 -3.04
CA ILE A 392 3.95 -25.62 -2.34
C ILE A 392 5.11 -25.01 -3.10
N GLU A 393 5.92 -24.25 -2.37
CA GLU A 393 7.18 -23.69 -2.81
C GLU A 393 8.28 -24.01 -1.80
N VAL A 394 9.32 -24.70 -2.29
CA VAL A 394 10.43 -25.18 -1.47
C VAL A 394 11.78 -24.95 -2.15
N ASP A 395 12.78 -24.65 -1.32
CA ASP A 395 14.18 -24.67 -1.72
C ASP A 395 14.77 -26.05 -1.42
N VAL A 396 15.43 -26.62 -2.41
CA VAL A 396 16.10 -27.91 -2.31
C VAL A 396 17.53 -27.84 -2.85
N ASN A 397 18.37 -28.76 -2.39
CA ASN A 397 19.70 -28.98 -2.95
C ASN A 397 19.76 -30.37 -3.57
N LYS A 398 20.51 -30.49 -4.65
CA LYS A 398 20.93 -31.80 -5.16
C LYS A 398 21.97 -32.41 -4.22
N HIS A 399 21.91 -33.71 -3.97
CA HIS A 399 22.89 -34.43 -3.18
C HIS A 399 24.32 -34.18 -3.70
N GLY A 400 25.23 -33.81 -2.79
CA GLY A 400 26.61 -33.46 -3.14
C GLY A 400 26.81 -32.06 -3.72
N SER A 401 25.76 -31.22 -3.78
CA SER A 401 25.84 -29.83 -4.24
C SER A 401 25.29 -28.85 -3.21
N GLU A 402 25.97 -27.72 -3.03
CA GLU A 402 25.45 -26.59 -2.25
C GLU A 402 24.54 -25.66 -3.08
N ALA A 403 24.40 -25.89 -4.39
CA ALA A 403 23.50 -25.12 -5.24
C ALA A 403 22.03 -25.32 -4.81
N LEU A 404 21.33 -24.20 -4.63
CA LEU A 404 19.91 -24.15 -4.31
C LEU A 404 19.09 -24.13 -5.60
N TYR A 405 18.03 -24.93 -5.60
CA TYR A 405 17.01 -24.99 -6.64
C TYR A 405 15.65 -24.73 -6.00
N ARG A 406 14.72 -24.16 -6.77
CA ARG A 406 13.36 -23.93 -6.32
C ARG A 406 12.38 -24.85 -7.03
N TYR A 407 11.48 -25.46 -6.28
CA TYR A 407 10.27 -26.05 -6.82
C TYR A 407 9.08 -25.20 -6.41
N SER A 408 8.15 -24.95 -7.34
CA SER A 408 6.86 -24.31 -7.07
C SER A 408 5.77 -25.09 -7.81
N GLY A 409 4.71 -25.51 -7.14
CA GLY A 409 3.63 -26.23 -7.81
C GLY A 409 2.44 -26.56 -6.92
N TRP A 410 1.37 -27.00 -7.58
CA TRP A 410 0.13 -27.38 -6.91
C TRP A 410 0.10 -28.88 -6.64
N ILE A 411 -0.41 -29.24 -5.47
CA ILE A 411 -0.60 -30.62 -5.05
C ILE A 411 -1.95 -30.79 -4.37
N ILE A 412 -2.51 -31.98 -4.50
CA ILE A 412 -3.63 -32.45 -3.71
C ILE A 412 -3.09 -33.47 -2.71
N VAL A 413 -3.49 -33.33 -1.44
CA VAL A 413 -3.19 -34.29 -0.38
C VAL A 413 -4.50 -34.90 0.09
N LYS A 414 -4.63 -36.22 -0.03
CA LYS A 414 -5.72 -36.96 0.62
C LYS A 414 -5.34 -37.24 2.08
N GLU A 415 -6.26 -37.01 3.01
CA GLU A 415 -6.03 -37.26 4.45
C GLU A 415 -6.42 -38.68 4.89
N ASP A 416 -6.47 -39.64 3.96
CA ASP A 416 -6.74 -41.05 4.24
C ASP A 416 -5.48 -41.83 4.66
N GLU A 417 -5.65 -43.13 4.97
CA GLU A 417 -4.57 -44.04 5.36
C GLU A 417 -3.50 -44.19 4.27
N SER A 418 -3.88 -44.05 2.99
CA SER A 418 -2.96 -44.08 1.85
C SER A 418 -2.11 -42.81 1.74
N SER A 419 -2.67 -41.68 2.19
CA SER A 419 -1.99 -40.39 2.28
C SER A 419 -1.40 -39.92 0.95
N GLU A 420 -2.04 -40.33 -0.15
CA GLU A 420 -1.63 -40.07 -1.54
C GLU A 420 -1.48 -38.57 -1.83
N ILE A 421 -0.46 -38.27 -2.64
CA ILE A 421 -0.27 -36.96 -3.27
C ILE A 421 -0.44 -37.10 -4.77
N CYS A 422 -1.07 -36.11 -5.39
CA CYS A 422 -1.15 -36.02 -6.85
C CYS A 422 -1.10 -34.56 -7.30
N GLN A 423 -0.74 -34.35 -8.57
CA GLN A 423 -0.79 -33.03 -9.19
C GLN A 423 -2.20 -32.81 -9.78
N PRO A 424 -2.91 -31.73 -9.44
CA PRO A 424 -4.21 -31.46 -10.03
C PRO A 424 -4.06 -31.10 -11.51
N ARG A 425 -4.86 -31.76 -12.36
CA ARG A 425 -4.82 -31.55 -13.82
C ARG A 425 -5.17 -30.10 -14.15
N GLY A 426 -4.38 -29.49 -15.03
CA GLY A 426 -4.56 -28.09 -15.47
C GLY A 426 -3.83 -27.05 -14.62
N TYR A 427 -3.21 -27.43 -13.49
CA TYR A 427 -2.48 -26.52 -12.60
C TYR A 427 -0.97 -26.53 -12.90
N LYS A 428 -0.62 -26.41 -14.18
CA LYS A 428 0.77 -26.29 -14.63
C LYS A 428 1.04 -24.86 -15.07
N TRP A 429 1.86 -24.16 -14.31
CA TRP A 429 2.26 -22.79 -14.62
C TRP A 429 3.48 -22.77 -15.55
N LYS A 430 3.67 -21.65 -16.24
CA LYS A 430 4.85 -21.39 -17.07
C LYS A 430 5.48 -20.07 -16.64
N ARG A 431 6.81 -19.99 -16.67
CA ARG A 431 7.56 -18.78 -16.25
C ARG A 431 7.44 -17.64 -17.24
N ASP A 432 7.21 -17.96 -18.50
CA ASP A 432 7.19 -17.04 -19.65
C ASP A 432 5.77 -16.74 -20.17
N GLU A 433 4.72 -17.22 -19.49
CA GLU A 433 3.33 -16.89 -19.86
C GLU A 433 3.16 -15.36 -19.83
N LYS A 434 2.76 -14.77 -20.96
CA LYS A 434 2.65 -13.31 -21.12
C LYS A 434 1.55 -12.77 -20.21
N ILE A 435 1.83 -11.66 -19.52
CA ILE A 435 0.87 -10.93 -18.68
C ILE A 435 0.59 -9.56 -19.28
N TYR A 436 -0.66 -9.28 -19.60
CA TYR A 436 -1.12 -7.95 -19.98
C TYR A 436 -1.63 -7.20 -18.76
N LEU A 437 -0.97 -6.09 -18.41
CA LEU A 437 -1.38 -5.17 -17.36
C LEU A 437 -2.37 -4.19 -17.95
N ILE A 438 -3.58 -4.13 -17.40
CA ILE A 438 -4.67 -3.32 -17.95
C ILE A 438 -4.99 -2.16 -17.02
N THR A 439 -4.79 -0.93 -17.51
CA THR A 439 -4.95 0.28 -16.69
C THR A 439 -5.73 1.38 -17.43
N PRO A 440 -7.03 1.51 -17.17
CA PRO A 440 -7.80 2.69 -17.56
C PRO A 440 -7.34 3.93 -16.79
N VAL A 441 -7.27 5.08 -17.44
CA VAL A 441 -6.80 6.33 -16.81
C VAL A 441 -7.57 7.57 -17.27
N LYS A 442 -7.74 8.54 -16.37
CA LYS A 442 -8.08 9.93 -16.71
C LYS A 442 -7.49 10.90 -15.70
N ASN A 443 -6.66 11.84 -16.16
CA ASN A 443 -6.06 12.89 -15.34
C ASN A 443 -5.29 12.35 -14.12
N GLN A 444 -4.53 11.26 -14.29
CA GLN A 444 -3.70 10.67 -13.24
C GLN A 444 -2.26 10.43 -13.71
N ALA A 445 -1.73 11.31 -14.56
CA ALA A 445 -0.39 11.22 -15.14
C ALA A 445 0.72 11.00 -14.10
N ARG A 446 0.55 11.58 -12.91
CA ARG A 446 1.43 11.38 -11.76
C ARG A 446 1.55 9.91 -11.36
N TRP A 447 0.43 9.22 -11.23
CA TRP A 447 0.41 7.82 -10.86
C TRP A 447 0.87 6.93 -12.01
N VAL A 448 0.63 7.35 -13.26
CA VAL A 448 1.25 6.70 -14.43
C VAL A 448 2.78 6.78 -14.35
N ARG A 449 3.38 7.95 -14.06
CA ARG A 449 4.84 8.08 -13.89
C ARG A 449 5.37 7.17 -12.78
N PHE A 450 4.68 7.16 -11.64
CA PHE A 450 5.04 6.30 -10.50
C PHE A 450 5.00 4.82 -10.88
N MET A 451 3.91 4.38 -11.50
CA MET A 451 3.74 3.01 -11.97
C MET A 451 4.82 2.62 -12.98
N ILE A 452 5.10 3.46 -14.00
CA ILE A 452 6.14 3.18 -15.00
C ILE A 452 7.52 3.06 -14.35
N LYS A 453 7.88 3.99 -13.45
CA LYS A 453 9.13 3.92 -12.72
C LYS A 453 9.24 2.63 -11.91
N HIS A 454 8.19 2.31 -11.15
CA HIS A 454 8.17 1.12 -10.29
C HIS A 454 8.25 -0.18 -11.11
N LEU A 455 7.54 -0.26 -12.23
CA LEU A 455 7.61 -1.39 -13.15
C LEU A 455 9.01 -1.52 -13.77
N ASN A 456 9.62 -0.42 -14.24
CA ASN A 456 10.99 -0.42 -14.74
C ASN A 456 11.97 -0.95 -13.70
N ASP A 457 11.83 -0.52 -12.44
CA ASP A 457 12.66 -1.00 -11.34
C ASP A 457 12.49 -2.52 -11.18
N ILE A 458 11.26 -3.06 -11.16
CA ILE A 458 11.03 -4.51 -11.09
C ILE A 458 11.69 -5.21 -12.28
N MET A 459 11.48 -4.72 -13.52
CA MET A 459 12.02 -5.36 -14.73
C MET A 459 13.56 -5.42 -14.69
N ALA A 460 14.20 -4.34 -14.24
CA ALA A 460 15.64 -4.27 -14.09
C ALA A 460 16.17 -5.25 -13.03
N HIS A 461 15.46 -5.41 -11.91
CA HIS A 461 15.88 -6.27 -10.81
C HIS A 461 15.66 -7.76 -11.09
N THR A 462 14.55 -8.13 -11.76
CA THR A 462 14.17 -9.54 -11.96
C THR A 462 14.47 -10.08 -13.36
N ASN A 463 14.89 -9.21 -14.29
CA ASN A 463 15.01 -9.50 -15.72
C ASN A 463 13.70 -10.04 -16.34
N GLU A 464 12.56 -9.59 -15.83
CA GLU A 464 11.24 -9.90 -16.39
C GLU A 464 11.08 -9.27 -17.79
N ARG A 465 10.52 -10.04 -18.73
CA ARG A 465 10.37 -9.66 -20.16
C ARG A 465 8.99 -9.96 -20.73
N HIS A 466 8.16 -10.74 -20.03
CA HIS A 466 6.88 -11.24 -20.52
C HIS A 466 5.71 -10.49 -19.89
N ILE A 467 5.84 -9.16 -19.78
CA ILE A 467 4.74 -8.25 -19.45
C ILE A 467 4.45 -7.33 -20.62
N HIS A 468 3.21 -6.83 -20.70
CA HIS A 468 2.78 -5.79 -21.63
C HIS A 468 1.78 -4.87 -20.95
N LEU A 469 2.02 -3.56 -20.90
CA LEU A 469 1.07 -2.61 -20.31
C LEU A 469 0.14 -2.00 -21.36
N ILE A 470 -1.18 -2.10 -21.17
CA ILE A 470 -2.16 -1.33 -21.96
C ILE A 470 -2.69 -0.19 -21.09
N LEU A 471 -2.32 1.04 -21.46
CA LEU A 471 -2.88 2.25 -20.86
C LEU A 471 -4.05 2.74 -21.72
N TYR A 472 -5.26 2.65 -21.17
CA TYR A 472 -6.48 3.10 -21.84
C TYR A 472 -6.91 4.48 -21.30
N ASP A 473 -6.53 5.52 -22.01
CA ASP A 473 -6.69 6.91 -21.60
C ASP A 473 -8.02 7.50 -22.06
N PHE A 474 -8.82 7.97 -21.11
CA PHE A 474 -10.07 8.69 -21.36
C PHE A 474 -9.84 10.19 -21.60
N GLY A 475 -8.86 10.55 -22.42
CA GLY A 475 -8.58 11.93 -22.81
C GLY A 475 -8.02 12.76 -21.66
N SER A 476 -6.94 12.28 -21.04
CA SER A 476 -6.20 13.00 -20.00
C SER A 476 -5.60 14.30 -20.55
N THR A 477 -5.57 15.32 -19.70
CA THR A 477 -5.14 16.70 -20.01
C THR A 477 -4.07 17.21 -19.03
N ASP A 478 -3.81 16.48 -17.96
CA ASP A 478 -2.85 16.81 -16.92
C ASP A 478 -1.38 16.54 -17.34
N ALA A 479 -1.16 15.68 -18.33
CA ALA A 479 0.11 15.54 -19.04
C ALA A 479 -0.02 14.81 -20.38
N ASN A 480 1.06 14.79 -21.17
CA ASN A 480 1.20 13.89 -22.32
C ASN A 480 1.51 12.47 -21.86
N LEU A 481 0.47 11.63 -21.68
CA LEU A 481 0.63 10.25 -21.23
C LEU A 481 1.44 9.38 -22.20
N LYS A 482 1.38 9.67 -23.51
CA LYS A 482 2.16 8.94 -24.53
C LYS A 482 3.67 9.16 -24.33
N GLU A 483 4.08 10.38 -24.00
CA GLU A 483 5.48 10.70 -23.68
C GLU A 483 5.94 10.05 -22.35
N ILE A 484 5.05 9.96 -21.36
CA ILE A 484 5.35 9.25 -20.11
C ILE A 484 5.57 7.76 -20.39
N LEU A 485 4.71 7.14 -21.19
CA LEU A 485 4.81 5.72 -21.54
C LEU A 485 6.09 5.37 -22.30
N GLN A 486 6.64 6.30 -23.09
CA GLN A 486 7.92 6.10 -23.79
C GLN A 486 9.11 5.89 -22.83
N GLN A 487 8.95 6.16 -21.53
CA GLN A 487 9.95 5.88 -20.50
C GLN A 487 9.94 4.42 -20.03
N ALA A 488 8.93 3.63 -20.42
CA ALA A 488 8.85 2.21 -20.07
C ALA A 488 9.95 1.40 -20.80
N THR A 489 10.63 0.52 -20.06
CA THR A 489 11.64 -0.40 -20.60
C THR A 489 11.03 -1.77 -20.98
N PHE A 490 9.72 -1.83 -21.06
CA PHE A 490 8.91 -3.01 -21.35
C PHE A 490 7.83 -2.67 -22.40
N GLU A 491 7.24 -3.70 -22.98
CA GLU A 491 6.21 -3.52 -24.01
C GLU A 491 4.99 -2.79 -23.46
N HIS A 492 4.45 -1.86 -24.26
CA HIS A 492 3.30 -1.08 -23.89
C HIS A 492 2.48 -0.66 -25.10
N SER A 493 1.19 -0.44 -24.85
CA SER A 493 0.23 0.11 -25.81
C SER A 493 -0.49 1.29 -25.17
N TYR A 494 -0.73 2.32 -25.98
CA TYR A 494 -1.50 3.50 -25.59
C TYR A 494 -2.75 3.59 -26.44
N MET A 495 -3.91 3.62 -25.80
CA MET A 495 -5.20 3.82 -26.45
C MET A 495 -5.84 5.07 -25.87
N ARG A 496 -6.40 5.93 -26.72
CA ARG A 496 -7.05 7.18 -26.30
C ARG A 496 -8.50 7.20 -26.74
N ASN A 497 -9.39 7.60 -25.83
CA ASN A 497 -10.81 7.80 -26.06
C ASN A 497 -11.25 9.10 -25.36
N GLU A 498 -11.97 10.00 -26.02
CA GLU A 498 -12.37 11.29 -25.43
C GLU A 498 -13.69 11.25 -24.64
N GLN A 499 -14.31 10.07 -24.54
CA GLN A 499 -15.51 9.88 -23.76
C GLN A 499 -15.29 10.15 -22.27
N LYS A 500 -16.41 10.30 -21.54
CA LYS A 500 -16.38 10.28 -20.09
C LYS A 500 -15.69 8.98 -19.63
N PHE A 501 -14.84 9.07 -18.61
CA PHE A 501 -14.13 7.90 -18.10
C PHE A 501 -15.11 6.77 -17.76
N SER A 502 -14.65 5.53 -17.77
CA SER A 502 -15.43 4.43 -17.25
C SER A 502 -14.47 3.28 -17.05
N LYS A 503 -14.29 2.85 -15.80
CA LYS A 503 -13.38 1.77 -15.47
C LYS A 503 -13.76 0.51 -16.26
N VAL A 504 -15.02 0.09 -16.19
CA VAL A 504 -15.50 -1.14 -16.84
C VAL A 504 -15.40 -1.10 -18.37
N ILE A 505 -15.75 0.02 -19.01
CA ILE A 505 -15.60 0.15 -20.48
C ILE A 505 -14.11 0.14 -20.84
N GLY A 506 -13.28 0.89 -20.10
CA GLY A 506 -11.83 0.94 -20.36
C GLY A 506 -11.18 -0.43 -20.27
N LEU A 507 -11.54 -1.21 -19.25
CA LEU A 507 -11.08 -2.60 -19.08
C LEU A 507 -11.51 -3.48 -20.25
N ASN A 508 -12.80 -3.51 -20.59
CA ASN A 508 -13.31 -4.34 -21.69
C ASN A 508 -12.66 -3.98 -23.03
N ARG A 509 -12.52 -2.68 -23.34
CA ARG A 509 -11.92 -2.23 -24.60
C ARG A 509 -10.43 -2.52 -24.67
N ALA A 510 -9.71 -2.41 -23.56
CA ALA A 510 -8.29 -2.76 -23.50
C ALA A 510 -8.07 -4.27 -23.63
N VAL A 511 -8.87 -5.12 -22.98
CA VAL A 511 -8.78 -6.57 -23.15
C VAL A 511 -9.13 -6.98 -24.59
N SER A 512 -10.14 -6.35 -25.18
CA SER A 512 -10.56 -6.63 -26.56
C SER A 512 -9.51 -6.24 -27.61
N SER A 513 -8.56 -5.36 -27.29
CA SER A 513 -7.52 -4.95 -28.24
C SER A 513 -6.32 -5.90 -28.29
N ILE A 514 -6.20 -6.79 -27.30
CA ILE A 514 -5.13 -7.80 -27.23
C ILE A 514 -5.24 -8.76 -28.41
N GLN A 515 -4.19 -8.81 -29.23
CA GLN A 515 -4.12 -9.71 -30.41
C GLN A 515 -3.67 -11.11 -30.04
N GLU A 516 -2.84 -11.24 -29.00
CA GLU A 516 -2.42 -12.54 -28.48
C GLU A 516 -3.63 -13.37 -28.05
N GLU A 517 -3.61 -14.65 -28.41
CA GLU A 517 -4.81 -15.50 -28.40
C GLU A 517 -5.36 -15.65 -26.99
N ASP A 518 -4.51 -16.08 -26.04
CA ASP A 518 -4.95 -16.34 -24.68
C ASP A 518 -3.87 -16.10 -23.61
N PRO A 519 -3.38 -14.86 -23.46
CA PRO A 519 -2.45 -14.50 -22.38
C PRO A 519 -3.18 -14.36 -21.04
N ILE A 520 -2.41 -14.23 -19.96
CA ILE A 520 -2.96 -13.76 -18.68
C ILE A 520 -3.22 -12.26 -18.79
N ILE A 521 -4.38 -11.81 -18.36
CA ILE A 521 -4.67 -10.40 -18.12
C ILE A 521 -4.63 -10.13 -16.61
N PHE A 522 -4.12 -8.96 -16.23
CA PHE A 522 -4.15 -8.50 -14.84
C PHE A 522 -4.65 -7.06 -14.79
N ILE A 523 -5.73 -6.84 -14.04
CA ILE A 523 -6.24 -5.49 -13.79
C ILE A 523 -5.30 -4.80 -12.81
N LEU A 524 -4.67 -3.72 -13.27
CA LEU A 524 -3.69 -2.99 -12.51
C LEU A 524 -4.19 -1.57 -12.23
N ASP A 525 -4.36 -1.27 -10.94
CA ASP A 525 -4.65 0.08 -10.46
C ASP A 525 -3.38 0.94 -10.44
N LEU A 526 -3.55 2.26 -10.45
CA LEU A 526 -2.48 3.23 -10.60
C LEU A 526 -1.75 3.55 -9.28
N GLN A 527 -2.44 3.47 -8.14
CA GLN A 527 -1.92 3.86 -6.83
C GLN A 527 -1.21 2.73 -6.07
N LEU A 528 -0.51 1.86 -6.80
CA LEU A 528 0.02 0.61 -6.25
C LEU A 528 1.54 0.61 -6.16
N GLN A 529 2.08 0.24 -4.99
CA GLN A 529 3.45 -0.27 -4.89
C GLN A 529 3.40 -1.79 -5.02
N LEU A 530 4.07 -2.33 -6.03
CA LEU A 530 4.04 -3.76 -6.36
C LEU A 530 5.24 -4.50 -5.72
N PRO A 531 5.06 -5.71 -5.16
CA PRO A 531 6.19 -6.54 -4.76
C PRO A 531 6.93 -7.09 -5.99
N ILE A 532 8.24 -7.30 -5.88
CA ILE A 532 9.08 -7.72 -7.02
C ILE A 532 8.70 -9.09 -7.59
N PHE A 533 8.07 -9.95 -6.79
CA PHE A 533 7.65 -11.31 -7.18
C PHE A 533 6.20 -11.38 -7.70
N LEU A 534 5.50 -10.25 -7.85
CA LEU A 534 4.08 -10.22 -8.22
C LEU A 534 3.77 -11.02 -9.49
N PHE A 535 4.54 -10.82 -10.57
CA PHE A 535 4.26 -11.45 -11.87
C PHE A 535 4.48 -12.96 -11.86
N ASP A 536 5.50 -13.41 -11.13
CA ASP A 536 5.75 -14.84 -10.91
C ASP A 536 4.62 -15.48 -10.09
N TYR A 537 4.12 -14.77 -9.06
CA TYR A 537 2.94 -15.19 -8.30
C TYR A 537 1.67 -15.24 -9.17
N ILE A 538 1.42 -14.25 -10.02
CA ILE A 538 0.30 -14.28 -10.96
C ILE A 538 0.34 -15.55 -11.82
N ARG A 539 1.49 -15.87 -12.42
CA ARG A 539 1.63 -17.10 -13.24
C ARG A 539 1.43 -18.38 -12.44
N LYS A 540 1.87 -18.40 -11.17
CA LYS A 540 1.72 -19.55 -10.28
C LYS A 540 0.28 -19.79 -9.81
N HIS A 541 -0.62 -18.82 -9.91
CA HIS A 541 -1.96 -18.89 -9.32
C HIS A 541 -3.11 -18.71 -10.32
N THR A 542 -2.84 -18.36 -11.58
CA THR A 542 -3.85 -18.19 -12.62
C THR A 542 -3.84 -19.37 -13.59
N PHE A 543 -4.96 -20.10 -13.67
CA PHE A 543 -5.12 -21.29 -14.52
C PHE A 543 -6.45 -21.26 -15.27
N ARG A 544 -6.39 -21.47 -16.59
CA ARG A 544 -7.54 -21.46 -17.52
C ARG A 544 -8.68 -22.32 -16.99
N GLU A 545 -9.87 -21.74 -16.87
CA GLU A 545 -11.09 -22.40 -16.39
C GLU A 545 -11.00 -23.06 -15.00
N LYS A 546 -9.94 -22.76 -14.23
CA LYS A 546 -9.71 -23.35 -12.90
C LYS A 546 -9.63 -22.27 -11.83
N THR A 547 -8.77 -21.29 -12.02
CA THR A 547 -8.51 -20.28 -10.99
C THR A 547 -8.30 -18.89 -11.58
N VAL A 548 -8.83 -17.91 -10.87
CA VAL A 548 -8.43 -16.51 -10.96
C VAL A 548 -7.61 -16.17 -9.73
N TYR A 549 -6.66 -15.25 -9.86
CA TYR A 549 -5.83 -14.80 -8.74
C TYR A 549 -6.17 -13.36 -8.36
N VAL A 550 -6.49 -13.15 -7.09
CA VAL A 550 -6.78 -11.83 -6.52
C VAL A 550 -5.84 -11.61 -5.34
N PRO A 551 -4.64 -11.04 -5.55
CA PRO A 551 -3.71 -10.74 -4.46
C PRO A 551 -4.29 -9.68 -3.52
N ILE A 552 -4.28 -9.94 -2.21
CA ILE A 552 -4.73 -8.98 -1.20
C ILE A 552 -3.60 -8.00 -0.92
N LEU A 553 -3.86 -6.73 -1.21
CA LEU A 553 -2.98 -5.63 -0.85
C LEU A 553 -3.35 -5.02 0.50
N LEU A 554 -2.40 -4.30 1.08
CA LEU A 554 -2.64 -3.44 2.22
C LEU A 554 -2.92 -2.01 1.74
N ARG A 555 -4.14 -1.52 1.98
CA ARG A 555 -4.46 -0.11 1.73
C ARG A 555 -3.92 0.72 2.86
N LEU A 556 -2.95 1.58 2.53
CA LEU A 556 -2.32 2.44 3.52
C LEU A 556 -3.26 3.52 4.00
N GLY A 557 -3.23 3.74 5.31
CA GLY A 557 -3.90 4.85 5.96
C GLY A 557 -3.29 6.19 5.57
N CYS A 558 -4.02 7.24 5.90
CA CYS A 558 -3.63 8.61 5.60
C CYS A 558 -2.29 8.93 6.29
N GLY A 559 -1.23 9.20 5.53
CA GLY A 559 0.07 9.61 6.07
C GLY A 559 0.97 8.44 6.46
N GLU A 560 0.56 7.23 6.14
CA GLU A 560 1.39 6.05 6.27
C GLU A 560 2.24 5.84 5.02
N HIS A 561 3.39 5.18 5.18
CA HIS A 561 4.35 4.97 4.10
C HIS A 561 4.68 3.49 3.95
N THR A 562 4.94 3.09 2.71
CA THR A 562 5.40 1.75 2.34
C THR A 562 6.75 1.37 2.94
N ALA A 563 7.40 2.26 3.69
CA ALA A 563 8.65 2.01 4.40
C ALA A 563 8.42 1.60 5.87
N PHE A 564 7.21 1.80 6.40
CA PHE A 564 6.94 1.51 7.81
C PHE A 564 6.81 0.01 8.05
N THR A 565 7.47 -0.45 9.10
CA THR A 565 7.32 -1.81 9.64
C THR A 565 6.02 -1.92 10.42
N LYS A 566 5.72 -0.95 11.29
CA LYS A 566 4.47 -0.88 12.06
C LYS A 566 3.52 0.16 11.48
N LEU A 567 2.26 -0.23 11.33
CA LEU A 567 1.19 0.63 10.84
C LEU A 567 0.11 0.82 11.90
N THR A 568 -0.69 1.85 11.74
CA THR A 568 -1.84 2.17 12.58
C THR A 568 -3.08 1.39 12.12
N ASP A 569 -4.15 1.52 12.88
CA ASP A 569 -5.46 0.93 12.57
C ASP A 569 -6.13 1.52 11.33
N GLN A 570 -5.57 2.59 10.74
CA GLN A 570 -6.02 3.18 9.49
C GLN A 570 -5.60 2.40 8.25
N SER A 571 -4.54 1.61 8.34
CA SER A 571 -4.17 0.66 7.30
C SER A 571 -5.08 -0.56 7.36
N ILE A 572 -5.60 -0.98 6.21
CA ILE A 572 -6.58 -2.07 6.14
C ILE A 572 -6.22 -3.01 5.00
N TRP A 573 -6.05 -4.29 5.32
CA TRP A 573 -5.94 -5.36 4.33
C TRP A 573 -7.25 -5.44 3.53
N GLN A 574 -7.16 -5.33 2.21
CA GLN A 574 -8.34 -5.30 1.33
C GLN A 574 -8.87 -6.71 1.04
N GLU A 575 -9.23 -7.46 2.09
CA GLU A 575 -9.69 -8.87 2.01
C GLU A 575 -11.07 -9.03 1.35
N ILE A 576 -11.78 -7.92 1.15
CA ILE A 576 -13.06 -7.86 0.44
C ILE A 576 -12.96 -7.01 -0.84
N GLY A 577 -11.73 -6.71 -1.28
CA GLY A 577 -11.46 -5.97 -2.50
C GLY A 577 -11.00 -6.90 -3.62
N TYR A 578 -11.67 -6.85 -4.77
CA TYR A 578 -11.42 -7.76 -5.90
C TYR A 578 -11.01 -7.02 -7.18
N GLY A 579 -10.72 -5.72 -7.07
CA GLY A 579 -10.38 -4.86 -8.19
C GLY A 579 -9.08 -5.19 -8.92
N MET A 580 -8.15 -5.90 -8.28
CA MET A 580 -6.89 -6.36 -8.88
C MET A 580 -6.96 -7.88 -9.06
N ILE A 581 -7.43 -8.30 -10.23
CA ILE A 581 -7.69 -9.71 -10.55
C ILE A 581 -6.90 -10.12 -11.79
N ALA A 582 -6.30 -11.31 -11.73
CA ALA A 582 -5.63 -11.97 -12.84
C ALA A 582 -6.41 -13.22 -13.30
N LEU A 583 -6.59 -13.34 -14.60
CA LEU A 583 -7.29 -14.45 -15.26
C LEU A 583 -6.83 -14.59 -16.70
N PHE A 584 -7.13 -15.70 -17.36
CA PHE A 584 -6.88 -15.83 -18.79
C PHE A 584 -7.87 -14.99 -19.61
N LYS A 585 -7.42 -14.51 -20.77
CA LYS A 585 -8.27 -13.75 -21.69
C LYS A 585 -9.48 -14.58 -22.15
N SER A 586 -9.31 -15.88 -22.39
CA SER A 586 -10.39 -16.80 -22.72
C SER A 586 -11.45 -16.87 -21.61
N ASP A 587 -11.03 -16.92 -20.34
CA ASP A 587 -11.93 -16.89 -19.18
C ASP A 587 -12.67 -15.56 -19.07
N TRP A 588 -11.99 -14.43 -19.30
CA TRP A 588 -12.64 -13.11 -19.36
C TRP A 588 -13.75 -13.06 -20.41
N LEU A 589 -13.48 -13.58 -21.61
CA LEU A 589 -14.45 -13.64 -22.70
C LEU A 589 -15.62 -14.57 -22.38
N LYS A 590 -15.34 -15.73 -21.77
CA LYS A 590 -16.35 -16.70 -21.31
C LYS A 590 -17.29 -16.09 -20.27
N ILE A 591 -16.75 -15.29 -19.34
CA ILE A 591 -17.53 -14.55 -18.33
C ILE A 591 -18.35 -13.41 -18.97
N GLY A 592 -17.90 -12.87 -20.11
CA GLY A 592 -18.50 -11.71 -20.79
C GLY A 592 -17.91 -10.36 -20.35
N GLY A 593 -16.71 -10.35 -19.76
CA GLY A 593 -16.04 -9.14 -19.29
C GLY A 593 -16.77 -8.41 -18.16
N MET A 594 -16.46 -7.13 -17.94
CA MET A 594 -17.12 -6.29 -16.95
C MET A 594 -18.53 -5.88 -17.41
N ASN A 595 -19.49 -5.79 -16.48
CA ASN A 595 -20.88 -5.45 -16.77
C ASN A 595 -21.05 -3.94 -17.04
N GLU A 596 -20.92 -3.54 -18.32
CA GLU A 596 -21.03 -2.15 -18.76
C GLU A 596 -22.43 -1.57 -18.52
N THR A 597 -23.49 -2.37 -18.66
CA THR A 597 -24.87 -1.93 -18.46
C THR A 597 -25.08 -1.43 -17.04
N ARG A 598 -24.56 -2.16 -16.05
CA ARG A 598 -24.75 -1.84 -14.63
C ARG A 598 -23.73 -0.82 -14.10
N PHE A 599 -22.50 -0.83 -14.61
CA PHE A 599 -21.37 -0.08 -14.02
C PHE A 599 -20.69 0.94 -14.93
N SER A 600 -21.21 1.21 -16.14
CA SER A 600 -20.62 2.23 -17.04
C SER A 600 -20.43 3.59 -16.38
N GLN A 601 -21.37 4.01 -15.52
CA GLN A 601 -21.38 5.29 -14.81
C GLN A 601 -21.49 5.16 -13.29
N LYS A 602 -21.51 3.93 -12.76
CA LYS A 602 -21.61 3.65 -11.33
C LYS A 602 -20.25 3.19 -10.82
N TRP A 603 -19.85 3.73 -9.67
CA TRP A 603 -18.67 3.28 -8.93
C TRP A 603 -19.08 2.32 -7.82
N GLY A 604 -18.30 1.25 -7.64
CA GLY A 604 -18.45 0.28 -6.55
C GLY A 604 -19.38 -0.87 -6.88
N GLY A 605 -18.96 -2.07 -6.47
CA GLY A 605 -19.67 -3.33 -6.64
C GLY A 605 -19.42 -4.03 -7.98
N GLU A 606 -18.67 -3.41 -8.90
CA GLU A 606 -18.36 -4.02 -10.20
C GLU A 606 -17.43 -5.23 -10.07
N ASP A 607 -16.52 -5.18 -9.11
CA ASP A 607 -15.57 -6.24 -8.82
C ASP A 607 -16.26 -7.42 -8.10
N TRP A 608 -17.18 -7.12 -7.18
CA TRP A 608 -18.03 -8.12 -6.53
C TRP A 608 -18.94 -8.84 -7.54
N GLU A 609 -19.61 -8.09 -8.41
CA GLU A 609 -20.45 -8.66 -9.47
C GLU A 609 -19.63 -9.50 -10.47
N PHE A 610 -18.38 -9.11 -10.75
CA PHE A 610 -17.50 -9.90 -11.59
C PHE A 610 -17.09 -11.21 -10.92
N VAL A 611 -16.75 -11.18 -9.62
CA VAL A 611 -16.43 -12.39 -8.83
C VAL A 611 -17.60 -13.35 -8.75
N ASP A 612 -18.84 -12.86 -8.62
CA ASP A 612 -20.03 -13.70 -8.72
C ASP A 612 -20.02 -14.53 -10.02
N ARG A 613 -19.76 -13.89 -11.16
CA ARG A 613 -19.72 -14.57 -12.45
C ARG A 613 -18.51 -15.49 -12.63
N VAL A 614 -17.39 -15.19 -11.99
CA VAL A 614 -16.24 -16.12 -11.89
C VAL A 614 -16.68 -17.41 -11.20
N LEU A 615 -17.32 -17.30 -10.03
CA LEU A 615 -17.76 -18.46 -9.24
C LEU A 615 -18.89 -19.25 -9.93
N ILE A 616 -19.82 -18.58 -10.61
CA ILE A 616 -20.85 -19.23 -11.43
C ILE A 616 -20.21 -20.09 -12.54
N ASN A 617 -19.08 -19.64 -13.10
CA ASN A 617 -18.30 -20.41 -14.07
C ASN A 617 -17.38 -21.46 -13.44
N LYS A 618 -17.56 -21.78 -12.15
CA LYS A 618 -16.83 -22.81 -11.41
C LYS A 618 -15.31 -22.59 -11.33
N MET A 619 -14.87 -21.34 -11.40
CA MET A 619 -13.49 -20.95 -11.18
C MET A 619 -13.27 -20.50 -9.73
N GLU A 620 -12.19 -20.96 -9.11
CA GLU A 620 -11.80 -20.55 -7.76
C GLU A 620 -11.14 -19.17 -7.77
N VAL A 621 -11.38 -18.39 -6.73
CA VAL A 621 -10.63 -17.16 -6.45
C VAL A 621 -9.53 -17.51 -5.45
N ILE A 622 -8.28 -17.50 -5.88
CA ILE A 622 -7.12 -17.61 -4.98
C ILE A 622 -6.87 -16.23 -4.37
N HIS A 623 -6.87 -16.16 -3.04
CA HIS A 623 -6.91 -14.90 -2.32
C HIS A 623 -6.05 -14.95 -1.06
N HIS A 624 -4.90 -14.28 -1.04
CA HIS A 624 -4.04 -14.23 0.15
C HIS A 624 -3.34 -12.88 0.28
N ARG A 625 -2.97 -12.51 1.50
CA ARG A 625 -2.21 -11.29 1.83
C ARG A 625 -0.83 -11.35 1.21
N LEU A 626 -0.52 -10.39 0.34
CA LEU A 626 0.74 -10.32 -0.38
C LEU A 626 1.68 -9.27 0.27
N PRO A 627 2.80 -9.69 0.89
CA PRO A 627 3.72 -8.77 1.56
C PRO A 627 4.35 -7.80 0.59
N GLY A 628 4.47 -6.54 1.00
CA GLY A 628 5.03 -5.50 0.14
C GLY A 628 4.08 -4.96 -0.93
N TYR A 629 2.86 -5.50 -1.04
CA TYR A 629 1.83 -5.01 -1.94
C TYR A 629 0.96 -3.96 -1.26
N TYR A 630 1.12 -2.70 -1.67
CA TYR A 630 0.45 -1.57 -1.03
C TYR A 630 -0.40 -0.78 -2.01
N HIS A 631 -1.61 -0.45 -1.62
CA HIS A 631 -2.33 0.67 -2.21
C HIS A 631 -1.98 1.93 -1.42
N ILE A 632 -1.26 2.83 -2.07
CA ILE A 632 -0.78 4.08 -1.49
C ILE A 632 -2.00 4.97 -1.22
N TYR A 633 -2.02 5.61 -0.06
CA TYR A 633 -3.08 6.56 0.22
C TYR A 633 -3.08 7.68 -0.83
N HIS A 634 -4.25 7.92 -1.40
CA HIS A 634 -4.54 9.10 -2.20
C HIS A 634 -5.90 9.64 -1.77
N SER A 635 -6.14 10.91 -2.04
CA SER A 635 -7.48 11.45 -1.90
C SER A 635 -8.37 11.03 -3.06
N ASN A 636 -9.67 11.03 -2.84
CA ASN A 636 -10.64 10.82 -3.92
C ASN A 636 -10.86 12.10 -4.73
N LYS A 637 -10.25 13.24 -4.34
CA LYS A 637 -10.35 14.47 -5.13
C LYS A 637 -9.71 14.26 -6.51
N ASN A 638 -10.39 14.72 -7.56
CA ASN A 638 -9.95 14.56 -8.96
C ASN A 638 -9.82 13.11 -9.46
N THR A 639 -10.25 12.10 -8.69
CA THR A 639 -10.47 10.75 -9.21
C THR A 639 -11.90 10.63 -9.74
N TRP A 640 -12.20 9.55 -10.46
CA TRP A 640 -13.57 9.27 -10.90
C TRP A 640 -14.58 9.27 -9.76
N ASP A 641 -14.18 8.77 -8.59
CA ASP A 641 -14.99 8.74 -7.37
C ASP A 641 -15.26 10.17 -6.84
N GLY A 642 -14.30 11.08 -6.98
CA GLY A 642 -14.43 12.50 -6.61
C GLY A 642 -15.30 13.36 -7.53
N THR A 643 -15.86 12.81 -8.60
CA THR A 643 -16.87 13.51 -9.42
C THR A 643 -18.24 13.57 -8.73
N LYS A 644 -18.40 12.86 -7.61
CA LYS A 644 -19.51 13.04 -6.67
C LYS A 644 -19.12 14.08 -5.62
N ASN A 645 -19.02 15.33 -6.05
CA ASN A 645 -19.11 16.49 -5.17
C ASN A 645 -20.20 17.41 -5.70
#